data_AF-A0A250JSC1-F1
#
_entry.id   AF-A0A250JSC1-F1
#
_cell.length_a   1.000
_cell.length_b   1.000
_cell.length_c   1.000
_cell.angle_alpha   90.00
_cell.angle_beta   90.00
_cell.angle_gamma   90.00
#
_symmetry.space_group_name_H-M   'P 1'
#
loop_
_entity.id
_entity.type
_entity.pdbx_description
1 polymer ?
#
loop_
_entity_poly.entity_id
_entity_poly.type
_entity_poly.pdbx_seq_one_letter_code
_entity_poly.pdbx_strand_id
1 'polypeptide(L)'
;MLVNAALTVAGHFLYPHSRVVDVSGWVSSAVDVALAVGLLVGARRAHSLMLVRLFLGLLLMLGTAAFAAPSVVVLQAGGMLGLLLLLVGAPGARRQTAGALVSGATCLILVVLLSSRFTQTSPLDGWVLRLDGALEPGAVTDVQGLDADYTLTFPATGWRQARPEHVAKMSPGFDRVWLLPARGAVVSTRVLHVPGAGGVDLDEAAEKMLEGRPDAEEGAEDTEVVATEPIDGTFDAARRYHLRLRKDGQPMEAHAAVVVQGDYAFFIDAVAPRHRFASLDQELADIVASFAFQVVTPRLEAGVLDKVRQAAVQVLSGEASGSGFVIHSENERTLVITNDHVIREKGEVPRFVKVVMMTRSGRREVFDAIVAASDEEQDLALLSLTEAFGTWPALDFRHTAKLPPRSPLFVVGFPFGGSLAVRGTYPEVSLNAGWMASRTPAPLLEKGLRVVDVGINPGNSGGAVVDASGRVLGVAVAHVQGSATSVVISTETVSDWLRRAKDFTLTFDDRELEVAEASQQALHAEGEARARAATVLVRSAQGSTAGVIVGRKGEHHLLVIASLDALGEAWRPGTALPEMTVRFRPAQPESVDRKAEVLRASAEAGMVLLSVVGRPDDAEPLEPASASKHDSGTPVRVLGYRLGEDGKLLRKNPSAQAAAGAVASVQRDSNQQVRFLHVDVGVNYGQTTGPVLDAQGALVGLAVARVKNTNVSLVLPGENLVGLLRGGIRSGGWKLFRDRDGRCALSVLAVLDNPLGVSQTVQVRMSREPVYGEPSGPAGVKPLGEALIAADAGHRSQLELTAEVDCAAVAPSVQLGLVDSQGSRYTAPGRGEHRSGGMLMGLVAGTSGAGDEADDMVEFFLSPVPAPAAWGQECAEGDAVLCRQQCDVAQARPCLRLGRLHLEASRHAEALAAFARSCSLGNLNGCIELGLASQSMGSRRGSIAWPDESEERLRKVCQASSQHPDSRRACWALRPESYDTALSSAVRLCASSRVQCTELGHLYLAGSWNPQRFGTSAAKAFSMGCETGDAQACLSLARLQLEGVGVPKNIRVAMNTFEKHCQQGRYLGCEDLARMHATGLGVPKNLAESRRLMREICKTGVSRSPHCEFVRHQARNERLGTARRE
;
A
#
# COMPACT_ATOMS: atom_id res chain seq x y z
N MET A 1 26.39 73.17 3.38
CA MET A 1 27.37 73.03 4.48
C MET A 1 26.70 72.49 5.75
N LEU A 2 25.76 73.20 6.38
CA LEU A 2 25.02 72.67 7.55
C LEU A 2 24.31 71.33 7.24
N VAL A 3 23.69 71.22 6.06
CA VAL A 3 23.14 69.95 5.57
C VAL A 3 24.22 68.86 5.53
N ASN A 4 25.39 69.13 4.95
CA ASN A 4 26.50 68.17 4.81
C ASN A 4 27.12 67.73 6.16
N ALA A 5 27.20 68.64 7.13
CA ALA A 5 27.54 68.32 8.52
C ALA A 5 26.49 67.39 9.13
N ALA A 6 25.20 67.68 8.92
CA ALA A 6 24.12 66.80 9.33
C ALA A 6 24.16 65.43 8.60
N LEU A 7 24.53 65.38 7.30
CA LEU A 7 24.71 64.13 6.53
C LEU A 7 25.82 63.26 7.13
N THR A 8 26.93 63.87 7.55
CA THR A 8 28.09 63.17 8.09
C THR A 8 27.81 62.64 9.50
N VAL A 9 27.14 63.43 10.35
CA VAL A 9 26.67 63.01 11.68
C VAL A 9 25.60 61.92 11.56
N ALA A 10 24.64 62.08 10.64
CA ALA A 10 23.59 61.08 10.42
C ALA A 10 24.15 59.76 9.87
N GLY A 11 25.12 59.80 8.96
CA GLY A 11 25.82 58.61 8.47
C GLY A 11 26.47 57.78 9.58
N HIS A 12 26.92 58.45 10.65
CA HIS A 12 27.48 57.81 11.83
C HIS A 12 26.42 57.06 12.67
N PHE A 13 25.22 57.63 12.80
CA PHE A 13 24.08 56.97 13.44
C PHE A 13 23.51 55.82 12.60
N LEU A 14 23.61 55.89 11.26
CA LEU A 14 23.07 54.89 10.35
C LEU A 14 23.93 53.61 10.26
N TYR A 15 25.21 53.67 10.65
CA TYR A 15 26.21 52.58 10.53
C TYR A 15 27.20 52.54 11.73
N PRO A 16 26.78 52.09 12.92
CA PRO A 16 27.59 52.17 14.15
C PRO A 16 28.76 51.17 14.25
N HIS A 17 28.85 50.17 13.36
CA HIS A 17 29.86 49.10 13.45
C HIS A 17 31.20 49.42 12.75
N SER A 18 31.31 50.51 11.99
CA SER A 18 32.55 50.89 11.31
C SER A 18 33.46 51.72 12.23
N ARG A 19 34.30 51.06 13.03
CA ARG A 19 35.24 51.70 13.99
C ARG A 19 36.24 52.71 13.38
N VAL A 20 36.38 52.77 12.06
CA VAL A 20 37.36 53.63 11.36
C VAL A 20 36.82 55.06 11.07
N VAL A 21 35.52 55.31 11.24
CA VAL A 21 34.86 56.58 10.81
C VAL A 21 34.80 57.65 11.91
N ASP A 22 35.29 57.37 13.12
CA ASP A 22 34.89 58.10 14.34
C ASP A 22 35.62 59.42 14.62
N VAL A 23 36.67 59.79 13.87
CA VAL A 23 37.37 61.08 14.11
C VAL A 23 37.29 62.00 12.89
N SER A 24 37.46 61.45 11.69
CA SER A 24 37.45 62.23 10.44
C SER A 24 36.07 62.85 10.14
N GLY A 25 34.98 62.13 10.41
CA GLY A 25 33.61 62.60 10.17
C GLY A 25 33.19 63.77 11.07
N TRP A 26 33.57 63.71 12.36
CA TRP A 26 33.30 64.79 13.31
C TRP A 26 34.12 66.04 13.00
N VAL A 27 35.41 65.88 12.66
CA VAL A 27 36.27 67.00 12.23
C VAL A 27 35.73 67.66 10.96
N SER A 28 35.30 66.85 9.99
CA SER A 28 34.69 67.33 8.74
C SER A 28 33.39 68.12 8.97
N SER A 29 32.53 67.64 9.87
CA SER A 29 31.28 68.31 10.25
C SER A 29 31.53 69.63 10.98
N ALA A 30 32.50 69.66 11.90
CA ALA A 30 32.91 70.85 12.61
C ALA A 30 33.48 71.92 11.66
N VAL A 31 34.27 71.51 10.66
CA VAL A 31 34.78 72.40 9.60
C VAL A 31 33.64 72.95 8.74
N ASP A 32 32.63 72.15 8.39
CA ASP A 32 31.45 72.61 7.64
C ASP A 32 30.61 73.64 8.41
N VAL A 33 30.44 73.46 9.72
CA VAL A 33 29.75 74.42 10.59
C VAL A 33 30.55 75.72 10.73
N ALA A 34 31.86 75.62 10.98
CA ALA A 34 32.75 76.78 11.08
C ALA A 34 32.80 77.59 9.78
N LEU A 35 32.78 76.93 8.63
CA LEU A 35 32.71 77.55 7.31
C LEU A 35 31.36 78.25 7.07
N ALA A 36 30.25 77.59 7.42
CA ALA A 36 28.92 78.18 7.28
C ALA A 36 28.79 79.46 8.11
N VAL A 37 29.24 79.43 9.37
CA VAL A 37 29.26 80.60 10.25
C VAL A 37 30.22 81.67 9.73
N GLY A 38 31.42 81.29 9.27
CA GLY A 38 32.40 82.23 8.69
C GLY A 38 31.89 82.95 7.45
N LEU A 39 31.13 82.27 6.58
CA LEU A 39 30.48 82.88 5.41
C LEU A 39 29.34 83.83 5.80
N LEU A 40 28.54 83.47 6.80
CA LEU A 40 27.45 84.32 7.31
C LEU A 40 27.95 85.62 7.94
N VAL A 41 29.12 85.59 8.58
CA VAL A 41 29.74 86.78 9.21
C VAL A 41 30.68 87.53 8.25
N GLY A 42 30.73 87.13 6.97
CA GLY A 42 31.51 87.83 5.94
C GLY A 42 33.04 87.70 6.08
N ALA A 43 33.52 86.67 6.75
CA ALA A 43 34.95 86.49 7.02
C ALA A 43 35.71 86.13 5.73
N ARG A 44 36.63 87.01 5.30
CA ARG A 44 37.49 86.80 4.10
C ARG A 44 38.38 85.54 4.17
N ARG A 45 38.60 84.97 5.37
CA ARG A 45 39.34 83.71 5.59
C ARG A 45 38.54 82.44 5.25
N ALA A 46 37.27 82.55 4.88
CA ALA A 46 36.44 81.39 4.51
C ALA A 46 36.97 80.65 3.27
N HIS A 47 37.59 81.35 2.31
CA HIS A 47 38.06 80.75 1.06
C HIS A 47 39.19 79.71 1.27
N SER A 48 40.13 79.98 2.17
CA SER A 48 41.22 79.04 2.52
C SER A 48 40.71 77.81 3.29
N LEU A 49 39.71 78.00 4.15
CA LEU A 49 39.06 76.89 4.87
C LEU A 49 38.22 76.01 3.93
N MET A 50 37.70 76.56 2.82
CA MET A 50 36.94 75.80 1.82
C MET A 50 37.80 74.81 1.04
N LEU A 51 39.05 75.17 0.70
CA LEU A 51 40.00 74.24 0.06
C LEU A 51 40.39 73.10 1.02
N VAL A 52 40.61 73.41 2.29
CA VAL A 52 40.86 72.42 3.35
C VAL A 52 39.66 71.47 3.49
N ARG A 53 38.43 71.99 3.44
CA ARG A 53 37.22 71.19 3.51
C ARG A 53 37.03 70.27 2.30
N LEU A 54 37.38 70.75 1.10
CA LEU A 54 37.35 69.97 -0.14
C LEU A 54 38.30 68.77 -0.05
N PHE A 55 39.51 69.01 0.46
CA PHE A 55 40.52 67.99 0.66
C PHE A 55 40.11 66.97 1.72
N LEU A 56 39.58 67.43 2.87
CA LEU A 56 39.02 66.53 3.90
C LEU A 56 37.84 65.71 3.36
N GLY A 57 36.98 66.31 2.53
CA GLY A 57 35.84 65.63 1.90
C GLY A 57 36.27 64.52 0.95
N LEU A 58 37.32 64.75 0.15
CA LEU A 58 37.89 63.74 -0.73
C LEU A 58 38.51 62.56 0.05
N LEU A 59 39.23 62.87 1.14
CA LEU A 59 39.80 61.87 2.05
C LEU A 59 38.73 61.01 2.72
N LEU A 60 37.62 61.63 3.16
CA LEU A 60 36.46 60.92 3.70
C LEU A 60 35.76 60.04 2.66
N MET A 61 35.63 60.51 1.41
CA MET A 61 35.09 59.68 0.31
C MET A 61 35.98 58.45 0.05
N LEU A 62 37.30 58.63 -0.02
CA LEU A 62 38.25 57.54 -0.24
C LEU A 62 38.24 56.55 0.94
N GLY A 63 38.12 57.04 2.18
CA GLY A 63 38.02 56.20 3.37
C GLY A 63 36.69 55.46 3.50
N THR A 64 35.58 56.06 3.08
CA THR A 64 34.24 55.44 3.12
C THR A 64 34.01 54.48 1.96
N ALA A 65 34.56 54.73 0.76
CA ALA A 65 34.46 53.83 -0.38
C ALA A 65 35.09 52.45 -0.13
N ALA A 66 36.01 52.34 0.82
CA ALA A 66 36.64 51.08 1.20
C ALA A 66 35.81 50.23 2.19
N PHE A 67 34.82 50.80 2.89
CA PHE A 67 34.14 50.13 4.01
C PHE A 67 32.63 50.42 4.17
N ALA A 68 32.03 51.26 3.32
CA ALA A 68 30.64 51.69 3.43
C ALA A 68 29.76 51.18 2.27
N ALA A 69 28.45 51.12 2.50
CA ALA A 69 27.47 50.75 1.47
C ALA A 69 27.51 51.73 0.27
N PRO A 70 27.35 51.25 -0.98
CA PRO A 70 27.45 52.07 -2.19
C PRO A 70 26.55 53.32 -2.19
N SER A 71 25.38 53.25 -1.55
CA SER A 71 24.44 54.36 -1.41
C SER A 71 25.01 55.55 -0.63
N VAL A 72 25.83 55.30 0.40
CA VAL A 72 26.49 56.34 1.21
C VAL A 72 27.56 57.07 0.41
N VAL A 73 28.32 56.33 -0.40
CA VAL A 73 29.35 56.88 -1.29
C VAL A 73 28.72 57.80 -2.34
N VAL A 74 27.59 57.40 -2.93
CA VAL A 74 26.85 58.21 -3.91
C VAL A 74 26.30 59.51 -3.29
N LEU A 75 25.76 59.44 -2.07
CA LEU A 75 25.25 60.61 -1.35
C LEU A 75 26.37 61.61 -1.01
N GLN A 76 27.53 61.12 -0.57
CA GLN A 76 28.69 61.97 -0.29
C GLN A 76 29.27 62.59 -1.56
N ALA A 77 29.35 61.83 -2.65
CA ALA A 77 29.76 62.35 -3.96
C ALA A 77 28.81 63.46 -4.45
N GLY A 78 27.50 63.24 -4.35
CA GLY A 78 26.47 64.22 -4.72
C GLY A 78 26.55 65.50 -3.88
N GLY A 79 26.68 65.36 -2.56
CA GLY A 79 26.85 66.50 -1.65
C GLY A 79 28.11 67.32 -1.93
N MET A 80 29.22 66.63 -2.23
CA MET A 80 30.51 67.26 -2.55
C MET A 80 30.48 67.94 -3.93
N LEU A 81 29.84 67.34 -4.93
CA LEU A 81 29.61 67.94 -6.25
C LEU A 81 28.72 69.18 -6.16
N GLY A 82 27.65 69.13 -5.36
CA GLY A 82 26.78 70.27 -5.10
C GLY A 82 27.53 71.45 -4.48
N LEU A 83 28.40 71.16 -3.50
CA LEU A 83 29.28 72.16 -2.88
C LEU A 83 30.31 72.72 -3.88
N LEU A 84 30.98 71.88 -4.68
CA LEU A 84 31.92 72.29 -5.73
C LEU A 84 31.29 73.24 -6.75
N LEU A 85 30.04 72.97 -7.13
CA LEU A 85 29.30 73.80 -8.07
C LEU A 85 28.94 75.16 -7.47
N LEU A 86 28.58 75.21 -6.19
CA LEU A 86 28.22 76.45 -5.50
C LEU A 86 29.42 77.33 -5.11
N LEU A 87 30.60 76.74 -4.93
CA LEU A 87 31.66 77.36 -4.13
C LEU A 87 33.01 77.58 -4.85
N VAL A 88 33.26 76.94 -5.99
CA VAL A 88 34.55 77.06 -6.70
C VAL A 88 34.45 78.07 -7.85
N GLY A 89 35.13 79.21 -7.72
CA GLY A 89 35.13 80.32 -8.69
C GLY A 89 33.94 81.27 -8.52
N ALA A 90 33.86 82.35 -9.32
CA ALA A 90 32.69 83.24 -9.35
C ALA A 90 31.53 82.53 -10.08
N PRO A 91 30.50 82.04 -9.39
CA PRO A 91 29.55 81.13 -10.00
C PRO A 91 28.49 81.93 -10.77
N GLY A 92 28.38 81.70 -12.09
CA GLY A 92 27.26 82.21 -12.89
C GLY A 92 25.94 81.57 -12.47
N ALA A 93 24.81 82.23 -12.75
CA ALA A 93 23.48 81.82 -12.30
C ALA A 93 23.15 80.33 -12.56
N ARG A 94 23.53 79.80 -13.73
CA ARG A 94 23.32 78.39 -14.12
C ARG A 94 24.03 77.39 -13.19
N ARG A 95 25.24 77.74 -12.74
CA ARG A 95 26.06 76.89 -11.87
C ARG A 95 25.53 76.93 -10.44
N GLN A 96 25.05 78.09 -9.99
CA GLN A 96 24.37 78.23 -8.70
C GLN A 96 23.08 77.42 -8.65
N THR A 97 22.26 77.48 -9.71
CA THR A 97 21.04 76.65 -9.80
C THR A 97 21.37 75.16 -9.85
N ALA A 98 22.38 74.74 -10.62
CA ALA A 98 22.78 73.33 -10.67
C ALA A 98 23.28 72.82 -9.32
N GLY A 99 24.13 73.59 -8.64
CA GLY A 99 24.65 73.24 -7.32
C GLY A 99 23.55 73.21 -6.24
N ALA A 100 22.58 74.12 -6.31
CA ALA A 100 21.41 74.12 -5.42
C ALA A 100 20.49 72.91 -5.67
N LEU A 101 20.23 72.55 -6.93
CA LEU A 101 19.42 71.39 -7.30
C LEU A 101 20.07 70.08 -6.86
N VAL A 102 21.36 69.88 -7.13
CA VAL A 102 22.10 68.68 -6.71
C VAL A 102 22.10 68.57 -5.19
N SER A 103 22.40 69.66 -4.48
CA SER A 103 22.40 69.68 -3.01
C SER A 103 21.00 69.40 -2.43
N GLY A 104 19.96 69.97 -3.03
CA GLY A 104 18.57 69.74 -2.65
C GLY A 104 18.12 68.29 -2.87
N ALA A 105 18.47 67.70 -4.01
CA ALA A 105 18.19 66.30 -4.32
C ALA A 105 18.90 65.34 -3.36
N THR A 106 20.20 65.56 -3.09
CA THR A 106 20.95 64.78 -2.10
C THR A 106 20.32 64.88 -0.69
N CYS A 107 19.87 66.07 -0.28
CA CYS A 107 19.19 66.27 0.99
C CYS A 107 17.86 65.53 1.06
N LEU A 108 17.06 65.56 -0.03
CA LEU A 108 15.79 64.86 -0.09
C LEU A 108 15.96 63.33 0.01
N ILE A 109 16.90 62.77 -0.76
CA ILE A 109 17.21 61.32 -0.72
C ILE A 109 17.64 60.91 0.70
N LEU A 110 18.44 61.74 1.37
CA LEU A 110 18.89 61.45 2.72
C LEU A 110 17.77 61.57 3.76
N VAL A 111 16.88 62.56 3.65
CA VAL A 111 15.66 62.63 4.49
C VAL A 111 14.84 61.35 4.32
N VAL A 112 14.71 60.84 3.09
CA VAL A 112 14.02 59.57 2.84
C VAL A 112 14.75 58.38 3.47
N LEU A 113 16.08 58.31 3.39
CA LEU A 113 16.88 57.22 3.98
C LEU A 113 16.95 57.26 5.52
N LEU A 114 16.99 58.45 6.13
CA LEU A 114 16.85 58.57 7.58
C LEU A 114 15.42 58.24 8.01
N SER A 115 14.44 58.74 7.28
CA SER A 115 13.04 58.39 7.52
C SER A 115 12.85 56.88 7.42
N SER A 116 13.46 56.20 6.43
CA SER A 116 13.33 54.75 6.31
C SER A 116 13.99 53.98 7.45
N ARG A 117 15.09 54.48 8.02
CA ARG A 117 15.71 53.88 9.22
C ARG A 117 14.92 54.13 10.50
N PHE A 118 14.33 55.31 10.67
CA PHE A 118 13.51 55.64 11.85
C PHE A 118 12.11 55.00 11.80
N THR A 119 11.49 54.99 10.62
CA THR A 119 10.16 54.39 10.41
C THR A 119 10.23 52.90 10.05
N GLN A 120 11.43 52.36 9.86
CA GLN A 120 11.73 50.98 9.44
C GLN A 120 11.03 50.57 8.12
N THR A 121 10.62 51.56 7.30
CA THR A 121 10.02 51.37 5.97
C THR A 121 10.42 52.54 5.07
N SER A 122 10.85 52.32 3.82
CA SER A 122 10.99 53.44 2.89
C SER A 122 9.65 53.71 2.22
N PRO A 123 9.14 54.96 2.20
CA PRO A 123 8.01 55.33 1.35
C PRO A 123 8.30 55.11 -0.15
N LEU A 124 9.58 54.91 -0.51
CA LEU A 124 10.01 54.61 -1.86
C LEU A 124 10.15 53.11 -2.15
N ASP A 125 10.09 52.19 -1.19
CA ASP A 125 10.35 50.76 -1.43
C ASP A 125 9.37 50.19 -2.47
N GLY A 126 8.08 50.52 -2.35
CA GLY A 126 7.07 50.13 -3.33
C GLY A 126 7.24 50.80 -4.70
N TRP A 127 7.89 51.97 -4.77
CA TRP A 127 8.20 52.66 -6.03
C TRP A 127 9.44 52.07 -6.70
N VAL A 128 10.50 51.81 -5.93
CA VAL A 128 11.76 51.19 -6.41
C VAL A 128 11.49 49.79 -6.92
N LEU A 129 10.77 48.95 -6.16
CA LEU A 129 10.42 47.59 -6.60
C LEU A 129 9.53 47.57 -7.86
N ARG A 130 8.71 48.61 -8.09
CA ARG A 130 7.96 48.76 -9.35
C ARG A 130 8.84 49.19 -10.52
N LEU A 131 9.77 50.12 -10.29
CA LEU A 131 10.72 50.58 -11.32
C LEU A 131 11.69 49.46 -11.73
N ASP A 132 12.08 48.60 -10.79
CA ASP A 132 12.94 47.44 -11.04
C ASP A 132 12.18 46.24 -11.65
N GLY A 133 10.86 46.40 -11.90
CA GLY A 133 10.02 45.34 -12.44
C GLY A 133 9.87 44.13 -11.53
N ALA A 134 10.15 44.27 -10.23
CA ALA A 134 10.13 43.18 -9.25
C ALA A 134 8.71 42.77 -8.80
N LEU A 135 7.70 43.62 -9.04
CA LEU A 135 6.31 43.40 -8.64
C LEU A 135 5.37 43.21 -9.83
N GLU A 136 4.35 42.38 -9.63
CA GLU A 136 3.19 42.29 -10.52
C GLU A 136 2.32 43.58 -10.41
N PRO A 137 1.68 44.01 -11.51
CA PRO A 137 0.96 45.29 -11.55
C PRO A 137 -0.37 45.28 -10.76
N GLY A 138 -1.01 44.12 -10.57
CA GLY A 138 -2.32 43.95 -9.94
C GLY A 138 -2.30 43.81 -8.41
N ALA A 139 -3.41 44.18 -7.76
CA ALA A 139 -3.67 43.79 -6.37
C ALA A 139 -4.01 42.30 -6.30
N VAL A 140 -3.75 41.71 -5.14
CA VAL A 140 -3.86 40.27 -4.93
C VAL A 140 -5.03 40.01 -3.98
N THR A 141 -5.95 39.13 -4.37
CA THR A 141 -7.08 38.68 -3.54
C THR A 141 -7.00 37.18 -3.30
N ASP A 142 -7.08 36.37 -4.35
CA ASP A 142 -6.91 34.91 -4.23
C ASP A 142 -5.72 34.48 -5.07
N VAL A 143 -4.83 33.71 -4.47
CA VAL A 143 -3.61 33.26 -5.12
C VAL A 143 -3.43 31.78 -5.02
N GLN A 144 -3.02 31.20 -6.14
CA GLN A 144 -2.61 29.81 -6.24
C GLN A 144 -1.08 29.71 -6.14
N GLY A 145 -0.60 28.64 -5.50
CA GLY A 145 0.82 28.27 -5.48
C GLY A 145 1.39 28.01 -6.88
N LEU A 146 2.72 27.97 -6.99
CA LEU A 146 3.39 27.53 -8.23
C LEU A 146 3.78 26.05 -8.16
N ASP A 147 4.37 25.64 -7.03
CA ASP A 147 4.89 24.29 -6.83
C ASP A 147 3.81 23.28 -6.35
N ALA A 148 2.72 23.77 -5.76
CA ALA A 148 1.60 22.96 -5.29
C ALA A 148 0.26 23.73 -5.35
N ASP A 149 -0.86 23.01 -5.50
CA ASP A 149 -2.23 23.58 -5.62
C ASP A 149 -2.78 24.00 -4.25
N TYR A 150 -2.07 24.92 -3.60
CA TYR A 150 -2.55 25.60 -2.42
C TYR A 150 -3.08 26.99 -2.77
N THR A 151 -4.00 27.48 -1.96
CA THR A 151 -4.54 28.83 -2.05
C THR A 151 -4.31 29.62 -0.78
N LEU A 152 -4.09 30.92 -0.94
CA LEU A 152 -4.14 31.90 0.15
C LEU A 152 -5.06 33.05 -0.27
N THR A 153 -5.83 33.57 0.67
CA THR A 153 -6.70 34.73 0.47
C THR A 153 -6.11 35.94 1.18
N PHE A 154 -5.96 37.02 0.41
CA PHE A 154 -5.48 38.32 0.84
C PHE A 154 -6.62 39.34 0.84
N PRO A 155 -6.61 40.31 1.75
CA PRO A 155 -7.55 41.42 1.72
C PRO A 155 -7.34 42.26 0.46
N ALA A 156 -8.43 42.75 -0.12
CA ALA A 156 -8.46 43.36 -1.46
C ALA A 156 -7.57 44.61 -1.67
N THR A 157 -6.96 45.17 -0.62
CA THR A 157 -6.23 46.45 -0.72
C THR A 157 -4.76 46.33 -0.30
N GLY A 158 -3.87 46.66 -1.24
CA GLY A 158 -2.47 47.02 -0.95
C GLY A 158 -1.42 45.93 -1.16
N TRP A 159 -1.79 44.65 -1.06
CA TRP A 159 -0.88 43.54 -1.33
C TRP A 159 -0.49 43.46 -2.81
N ARG A 160 0.77 43.07 -3.04
CA ARG A 160 1.38 42.89 -4.36
C ARG A 160 2.23 41.63 -4.36
N GLN A 161 2.17 40.88 -5.46
CA GLN A 161 3.00 39.70 -5.64
C GLN A 161 4.37 40.09 -6.23
N ALA A 162 5.44 39.50 -5.70
CA ALA A 162 6.76 39.58 -6.32
C ALA A 162 6.85 38.62 -7.51
N ARG A 163 7.50 39.06 -8.60
CA ARG A 163 7.66 38.22 -9.80
C ARG A 163 8.48 36.97 -9.46
N PRO A 164 8.07 35.77 -9.91
CA PRO A 164 8.76 34.51 -9.58
C PRO A 164 10.26 34.52 -9.95
N GLU A 165 10.61 35.09 -11.09
CA GLU A 165 12.01 35.23 -11.55
C GLU A 165 12.89 36.04 -10.58
N HIS A 166 12.30 37.04 -9.92
CA HIS A 166 13.00 37.91 -8.98
C HIS A 166 13.13 37.23 -7.61
N VAL A 167 12.09 36.50 -7.18
CA VAL A 167 12.11 35.67 -5.96
C VAL A 167 13.19 34.58 -6.08
N ALA A 168 13.24 33.87 -7.21
CA ALA A 168 14.21 32.81 -7.45
C ALA A 168 15.67 33.29 -7.38
N LYS A 169 15.94 34.56 -7.75
CA LYS A 169 17.27 35.17 -7.67
C LYS A 169 17.65 35.63 -6.26
N MET A 170 16.72 36.23 -5.52
CA MET A 170 17.01 36.85 -4.22
C MET A 170 16.87 35.90 -3.02
N SER A 171 16.00 34.90 -3.12
CA SER A 171 15.70 33.99 -2.01
C SER A 171 15.34 32.62 -2.59
N PRO A 172 16.35 31.86 -3.07
CA PRO A 172 16.14 30.55 -3.66
C PRO A 172 15.46 29.62 -2.65
N GLY A 173 14.38 28.95 -3.08
CA GLY A 173 13.63 28.00 -2.26
C GLY A 173 12.28 28.49 -1.74
N PHE A 174 11.89 29.75 -1.98
CA PHE A 174 10.49 30.16 -1.81
C PHE A 174 9.67 29.85 -3.07
N ASP A 175 8.40 29.51 -2.87
CA ASP A 175 7.41 29.29 -3.93
C ASP A 175 6.86 30.64 -4.42
N ARG A 176 6.24 31.41 -3.51
CA ARG A 176 5.77 32.77 -3.77
C ARG A 176 6.07 33.72 -2.61
N VAL A 177 6.17 35.00 -2.95
CA VAL A 177 6.36 36.10 -1.99
C VAL A 177 5.41 37.24 -2.32
N TRP A 178 4.70 37.71 -1.30
CA TRP A 178 3.80 38.85 -1.36
C TRP A 178 4.25 39.92 -0.39
N LEU A 179 4.12 41.17 -0.83
CA LEU A 179 4.62 42.33 -0.14
C LEU A 179 3.47 43.30 0.08
N LEU A 180 3.46 43.92 1.26
CA LEU A 180 2.66 45.09 1.59
C LEU A 180 3.63 46.26 1.87
N PRO A 181 4.20 46.90 0.84
CA PRO A 181 5.34 47.80 1.00
C PRO A 181 5.07 48.98 1.94
N ALA A 182 3.85 49.52 1.92
CA ALA A 182 3.47 50.65 2.76
C ALA A 182 3.52 50.34 4.27
N ARG A 183 3.40 49.07 4.65
CA ARG A 183 3.41 48.64 6.05
C ARG A 183 4.60 47.75 6.41
N GLY A 184 5.49 47.45 5.44
CA GLY A 184 6.68 46.63 5.64
C GLY A 184 6.37 45.16 5.94
N ALA A 185 5.16 44.69 5.60
CA ALA A 185 4.77 43.30 5.84
C ALA A 185 5.10 42.43 4.63
N VAL A 186 5.48 41.19 4.90
CA VAL A 186 5.86 40.17 3.91
C VAL A 186 5.14 38.88 4.24
N VAL A 187 4.53 38.27 3.23
CA VAL A 187 4.04 36.90 3.31
C VAL A 187 4.84 36.08 2.32
N SER A 188 5.40 34.96 2.76
CA SER A 188 6.16 34.06 1.89
C SER A 188 5.78 32.63 2.14
N THR A 189 5.76 31.84 1.06
CA THR A 189 5.48 30.42 1.12
C THR A 189 6.69 29.63 0.64
N ARG A 190 6.94 28.51 1.30
CA ARG A 190 7.90 27.50 0.86
C ARG A 190 7.18 26.17 0.84
N VAL A 191 7.33 25.46 -0.27
CA VAL A 191 6.81 24.11 -0.44
C VAL A 191 7.99 23.16 -0.45
N LEU A 192 7.99 22.18 0.45
CA LEU A 192 8.92 21.07 0.45
C LEU A 192 8.15 19.80 0.12
N HIS A 193 8.62 19.06 -0.88
CA HIS A 193 8.18 17.70 -1.13
C HIS A 193 9.05 16.76 -0.29
N VAL A 194 8.54 16.34 0.87
CA VAL A 194 9.21 15.43 1.79
C VAL A 194 8.43 14.11 1.82
N PRO A 195 8.99 13.02 1.26
CA PRO A 195 8.46 11.68 1.38
C PRO A 195 7.97 11.34 2.79
N GLY A 196 6.69 10.99 2.96
CA GLY A 196 6.14 10.60 4.25
C GLY A 196 5.96 11.76 5.24
N ALA A 197 5.94 13.00 4.77
CA ALA A 197 5.74 14.19 5.61
C ALA A 197 4.50 14.06 6.51
N GLY A 198 3.40 13.49 6.01
CA GLY A 198 2.16 13.25 6.77
C GLY A 198 2.34 12.40 8.04
N GLY A 199 3.48 11.70 8.17
CA GLY A 199 3.90 10.96 9.36
C GLY A 199 4.61 11.81 10.42
N VAL A 200 5.04 13.05 10.12
CA VAL A 200 5.78 13.95 11.01
C VAL A 200 4.89 14.50 12.13
N ASP A 201 5.31 14.33 13.38
CA ASP A 201 4.69 15.00 14.52
C ASP A 201 5.20 16.44 14.61
N LEU A 202 4.32 17.41 14.40
CA LEU A 202 4.66 18.83 14.46
C LEU A 202 4.97 19.32 15.88
N ASP A 203 4.59 18.60 16.94
CA ASP A 203 5.02 18.93 18.31
C ASP A 203 6.50 18.59 18.50
N GLU A 204 6.91 17.37 18.16
CA GLU A 204 8.31 16.94 18.23
C GLU A 204 9.20 17.67 17.22
N ALA A 205 8.70 17.88 16.00
CA ALA A 205 9.42 18.61 14.97
C ALA A 205 9.60 20.07 15.35
N ALA A 206 8.60 20.72 15.98
CA ALA A 206 8.73 22.10 16.43
C ALA A 206 9.71 22.24 17.59
N GLU A 207 9.71 21.32 18.56
CA GLU A 207 10.75 21.29 19.60
C GLU A 207 12.14 21.21 18.97
N LYS A 208 12.37 20.30 18.01
CA LYS A 208 13.67 20.21 17.30
C LYS A 208 13.97 21.40 16.38
N MET A 209 12.96 22.02 15.78
CA MET A 209 13.12 23.21 14.93
C MET A 209 13.50 24.45 15.76
N LEU A 210 13.08 24.49 17.02
CA LEU A 210 13.31 25.55 17.99
C LEU A 210 14.55 25.31 18.88
N GLU A 211 14.97 24.06 19.09
CA GLU A 211 16.10 23.68 19.97
C GLU A 211 17.51 23.80 19.36
N GLY A 212 17.63 24.29 18.13
CA GLY A 212 18.92 24.73 17.59
C GLY A 212 19.28 24.07 16.26
N ARG A 213 19.49 24.90 15.25
CA ARG A 213 20.14 24.51 14.00
C ARG A 213 21.66 24.56 14.20
N PRO A 214 22.42 23.49 13.92
CA PRO A 214 23.87 23.55 13.86
C PRO A 214 24.40 24.33 12.64
N ASP A 215 23.59 24.47 11.58
CA ASP A 215 24.04 24.98 10.27
C ASP A 215 23.17 26.12 9.69
N ALA A 216 22.55 26.94 10.55
CA ALA A 216 21.92 28.17 10.06
C ALA A 216 23.02 29.19 9.73
N GLU A 217 23.14 29.56 8.45
CA GLU A 217 23.91 30.72 8.02
C GLU A 217 23.64 31.91 8.96
N GLU A 218 24.72 32.59 9.35
CA GLU A 218 24.78 33.70 10.31
C GLU A 218 23.56 34.64 10.23
N GLY A 219 22.66 34.60 11.23
CA GLY A 219 21.59 35.60 11.34
C GLY A 219 20.38 35.28 12.21
N ALA A 220 20.15 34.03 12.63
CA ALA A 220 18.99 33.66 13.46
C ALA A 220 19.33 33.65 14.96
N GLU A 221 19.65 34.82 15.54
CA GLU A 221 19.78 35.01 16.99
C GLU A 221 18.43 35.50 17.56
N ASP A 222 17.94 34.85 18.63
CA ASP A 222 16.72 35.13 19.41
C ASP A 222 15.37 34.96 18.68
N THR A 223 14.83 33.73 18.67
CA THR A 223 13.42 33.44 18.31
C THR A 223 12.65 33.00 19.56
N GLU A 224 11.55 33.68 19.88
CA GLU A 224 10.63 33.40 20.99
C GLU A 224 9.26 32.97 20.44
N VAL A 225 8.73 31.84 20.91
CA VAL A 225 7.35 31.41 20.61
C VAL A 225 6.39 32.04 21.62
N VAL A 226 5.53 32.94 21.15
CA VAL A 226 4.55 33.65 21.97
C VAL A 226 3.29 32.81 22.19
N ALA A 227 2.80 32.17 21.12
CA ALA A 227 1.62 31.32 21.14
C ALA A 227 1.66 30.29 20.02
N THR A 228 0.92 29.20 20.22
CA THR A 228 0.80 28.09 19.26
C THR A 228 -0.66 27.70 19.14
N GLU A 229 -1.18 27.65 17.92
CA GLU A 229 -2.59 27.40 17.64
C GLU A 229 -2.74 26.39 16.49
N PRO A 230 -3.73 25.48 16.55
CA PRO A 230 -4.03 24.61 15.41
C PRO A 230 -4.59 25.43 14.24
N ILE A 231 -4.33 24.97 13.02
CA ILE A 231 -5.02 25.49 11.83
C ILE A 231 -6.15 24.51 11.50
N ASP A 232 -7.37 25.03 11.42
CA ASP A 232 -8.53 24.25 11.05
C ASP A 232 -8.45 23.84 9.57
N GLY A 233 -8.70 22.56 9.27
CA GLY A 233 -8.65 22.06 7.90
C GLY A 233 -8.47 20.55 7.81
N THR A 234 -8.50 20.02 6.60
CA THR A 234 -8.31 18.59 6.30
C THR A 234 -6.85 18.26 6.04
N PHE A 235 -5.98 18.65 6.99
CA PHE A 235 -4.53 18.47 6.92
C PHE A 235 -4.05 17.30 7.79
N ASP A 236 -3.03 16.57 7.34
CA ASP A 236 -2.40 15.50 8.13
C ASP A 236 -1.76 16.04 9.43
N ALA A 237 -1.20 17.25 9.36
CA ALA A 237 -0.85 18.07 10.51
C ALA A 237 -0.78 19.55 10.10
N ALA A 238 -1.32 20.46 10.89
CA ALA A 238 -1.24 21.89 10.60
C ALA A 238 -1.18 22.71 11.89
N ARG A 239 -0.27 23.69 11.93
CA ARG A 239 -0.07 24.51 13.11
C ARG A 239 0.45 25.89 12.77
N ARG A 240 -0.09 26.88 13.47
CA ARG A 240 0.35 28.27 13.45
C ARG A 240 1.13 28.58 14.74
N TYR A 241 2.20 29.34 14.58
CA TYR A 241 3.06 29.85 15.63
C TYR A 241 3.07 31.37 15.54
N HIS A 242 2.78 32.02 16.66
CA HIS A 242 3.03 33.44 16.83
C HIS A 242 4.45 33.59 17.37
N LEU A 243 5.34 34.18 16.58
CA LEU A 243 6.77 34.28 16.86
C LEU A 243 7.22 35.72 17.04
N ARG A 244 8.14 35.95 17.97
CA ARG A 244 8.99 37.15 18.01
C ARG A 244 10.39 36.76 17.63
N LEU A 245 10.98 37.48 16.69
CA LEU A 245 12.31 37.15 16.17
C LEU A 245 13.11 38.40 15.86
N ARG A 246 14.42 38.27 15.72
CA ARG A 246 15.29 39.33 15.19
C ARG A 246 15.76 38.96 13.80
N LYS A 247 15.67 39.91 12.86
CA LYS A 247 16.24 39.78 11.52
C LYS A 247 17.14 40.98 11.26
N ASP A 248 18.42 40.74 10.97
CA ASP A 248 19.44 41.78 10.79
C ASP A 248 19.47 42.79 11.96
N GLY A 249 19.30 42.26 13.19
CA GLY A 249 19.25 43.05 14.43
C GLY A 249 17.92 43.78 14.69
N GLN A 250 16.92 43.71 13.79
CA GLN A 250 15.63 44.39 13.93
C GLN A 250 14.57 43.49 14.59
N PRO A 251 13.76 44.02 15.53
CA PRO A 251 12.69 43.26 16.17
C PRO A 251 11.51 43.08 15.20
N MET A 252 11.23 41.83 14.87
CA MET A 252 10.14 41.40 14.01
C MET A 252 9.15 40.55 14.83
N GLU A 253 7.91 40.51 14.35
CA GLU A 253 6.88 39.64 14.90
C GLU A 253 6.13 39.00 13.73
N ALA A 254 5.72 37.75 13.87
CA ALA A 254 5.27 36.93 12.77
C ALA A 254 4.19 35.92 13.16
N HIS A 255 3.29 35.65 12.22
CA HIS A 255 2.52 34.41 12.18
C HIS A 255 3.21 33.47 11.19
N ALA A 256 3.81 32.40 11.71
CA ALA A 256 4.41 31.34 10.91
C ALA A 256 3.52 30.10 10.96
N ALA A 257 3.32 29.40 9.86
CA ALA A 257 2.58 28.15 9.85
C ALA A 257 3.36 27.04 9.17
N VAL A 258 3.20 25.84 9.72
CA VAL A 258 3.64 24.60 9.11
C VAL A 258 2.39 23.78 8.84
N VAL A 259 2.14 23.49 7.57
CA VAL A 259 1.02 22.65 7.13
C VAL A 259 1.59 21.44 6.40
N VAL A 260 1.09 20.26 6.71
CA VAL A 260 1.54 18.99 6.16
C VAL A 260 0.35 18.25 5.60
N GLN A 261 0.47 17.82 4.35
CA GLN A 261 -0.54 17.01 3.68
C GLN A 261 0.14 16.04 2.69
N GLY A 262 0.00 14.74 2.92
CA GLY A 262 0.68 13.70 2.15
C GLY A 262 2.20 13.87 2.24
N ASP A 263 2.84 14.08 1.09
CA ASP A 263 4.28 14.32 0.98
C ASP A 263 4.65 15.80 0.94
N TYR A 264 3.68 16.71 1.07
CA TYR A 264 3.94 18.14 1.03
C TYR A 264 4.02 18.70 2.45
N ALA A 265 5.08 19.48 2.70
CA ALA A 265 5.21 20.35 3.84
C ALA A 265 5.25 21.80 3.35
N PHE A 266 4.31 22.60 3.82
CA PHE A 266 4.14 24.01 3.50
C PHE A 266 4.59 24.84 4.69
N PHE A 267 5.46 25.80 4.44
CA PHE A 267 5.89 26.81 5.41
C PHE A 267 5.36 28.15 4.94
N ILE A 268 4.55 28.80 5.76
CA ILE A 268 3.91 30.07 5.45
C ILE A 268 4.36 31.07 6.50
N ASP A 269 5.17 32.04 6.11
CA ASP A 269 5.71 33.05 7.02
C ASP A 269 5.05 34.40 6.70
N ALA A 270 4.26 34.93 7.64
CA ALA A 270 3.65 36.25 7.57
C ALA A 270 4.30 37.16 8.61
N VAL A 271 5.22 38.03 8.17
CA VAL A 271 6.15 38.76 9.03
C VAL A 271 5.96 40.27 8.88
N ALA A 272 5.99 41.01 9.99
CA ALA A 272 6.02 42.46 9.99
C ALA A 272 6.94 43.03 11.10
N PRO A 273 7.39 44.29 10.98
CA PRO A 273 8.11 44.97 12.06
C PRO A 273 7.26 45.05 13.33
N ARG A 274 7.86 44.73 14.50
CA ARG A 274 7.13 44.61 15.78
C ARG A 274 6.30 45.85 16.15
N HIS A 275 6.78 47.05 15.80
CA HIS A 275 6.09 48.30 16.10
C HIS A 275 4.80 48.52 15.27
N ARG A 276 4.56 47.76 14.20
CA ARG A 276 3.33 47.80 13.38
C ARG A 276 2.51 46.52 13.44
N PHE A 277 3.08 45.44 13.97
CA PHE A 277 2.45 44.13 14.01
C PHE A 277 1.06 44.19 14.65
N ALA A 278 0.86 44.92 15.74
CA ALA A 278 -0.44 45.05 16.39
C ALA A 278 -1.58 45.54 15.46
N SER A 279 -1.28 46.35 14.45
CA SER A 279 -2.27 46.83 13.46
C SER A 279 -2.53 45.86 12.30
N LEU A 280 -1.67 44.85 12.18
CA LEU A 280 -1.65 43.83 11.13
C LEU A 280 -1.90 42.42 11.68
N ASP A 281 -1.94 42.25 12.99
CA ASP A 281 -1.96 40.97 13.68
C ASP A 281 -3.07 40.08 13.13
N GLN A 282 -4.31 40.55 13.20
CA GLN A 282 -5.47 39.84 12.67
C GLN A 282 -5.38 39.62 11.15
N GLU A 283 -4.93 40.62 10.39
CA GLU A 283 -4.82 40.52 8.92
C GLU A 283 -3.83 39.42 8.50
N LEU A 284 -2.66 39.36 9.14
CA LEU A 284 -1.64 38.34 8.89
C LEU A 284 -2.09 36.97 9.40
N ALA A 285 -2.74 36.93 10.56
CA ALA A 285 -3.33 35.71 11.13
C ALA A 285 -4.38 35.10 10.18
N ASP A 286 -5.25 35.93 9.62
CA ASP A 286 -6.32 35.53 8.69
C ASP A 286 -5.75 35.05 7.35
N ILE A 287 -4.72 35.72 6.81
CA ILE A 287 -4.03 35.26 5.59
C ILE A 287 -3.46 33.86 5.83
N VAL A 288 -2.75 33.64 6.93
CA VAL A 288 -2.18 32.33 7.26
C VAL A 288 -3.28 31.26 7.47
N ALA A 289 -4.37 31.62 8.15
CA ALA A 289 -5.49 30.73 8.40
C ALA A 289 -6.32 30.41 7.14
N SER A 290 -6.28 31.26 6.11
CA SER A 290 -6.94 31.03 4.82
C SER A 290 -6.29 29.95 3.97
N PHE A 291 -5.15 29.42 4.40
CA PHE A 291 -4.43 28.38 3.66
C PHE A 291 -5.32 27.17 3.42
N ALA A 292 -5.52 26.85 2.15
CA ALA A 292 -6.16 25.62 1.72
C ALA A 292 -5.25 24.91 0.72
N PHE A 293 -5.24 23.58 0.75
CA PHE A 293 -4.53 22.77 -0.23
C PHE A 293 -5.46 21.68 -0.73
N GLN A 294 -5.55 21.53 -2.06
CA GLN A 294 -6.37 20.51 -2.69
C GLN A 294 -5.47 19.52 -3.43
N VAL A 295 -5.57 18.25 -3.07
CA VAL A 295 -5.00 17.17 -3.87
C VAL A 295 -5.96 16.91 -5.03
N VAL A 296 -5.67 17.50 -6.18
CA VAL A 296 -6.38 17.23 -7.43
C VAL A 296 -5.73 16.02 -8.09
N THR A 297 -6.51 14.99 -8.40
CA THR A 297 -6.04 13.83 -9.17
C THR A 297 -6.49 14.00 -10.61
N PRO A 298 -5.59 14.04 -11.60
CA PRO A 298 -6.00 14.18 -12.99
C PRO A 298 -6.63 12.87 -13.49
N ARG A 299 -7.48 12.96 -14.53
CA ARG A 299 -8.16 11.81 -15.13
C ARG A 299 -7.96 11.80 -16.65
N LEU A 300 -7.75 10.62 -17.22
CA LEU A 300 -7.77 10.41 -18.67
C LEU A 300 -9.20 10.30 -19.20
N GLU A 301 -9.45 10.89 -20.37
CA GLU A 301 -10.67 10.63 -21.13
C GLU A 301 -10.75 9.14 -21.49
N ALA A 302 -11.96 8.57 -21.49
CA ALA A 302 -12.17 7.14 -21.71
C ALA A 302 -11.54 6.63 -23.02
N GLY A 303 -11.66 7.38 -24.12
CA GLY A 303 -11.06 7.00 -25.41
C GLY A 303 -9.53 6.98 -25.38
N VAL A 304 -8.91 7.92 -24.67
CA VAL A 304 -7.46 7.98 -24.48
C VAL A 304 -6.98 6.84 -23.57
N LEU A 305 -7.72 6.59 -22.49
CA LEU A 305 -7.45 5.48 -21.56
C LEU A 305 -7.43 4.13 -22.29
N ASP A 306 -8.40 3.88 -23.18
CA ASP A 306 -8.45 2.64 -23.96
C ASP A 306 -7.28 2.50 -24.92
N LYS A 307 -6.89 3.58 -25.62
CA LYS A 307 -5.69 3.60 -26.50
C LYS A 307 -4.44 3.24 -25.70
N VAL A 308 -4.25 3.90 -24.56
CA VAL A 308 -3.07 3.74 -23.70
C VAL A 308 -3.02 2.34 -23.07
N ARG A 309 -4.15 1.78 -22.64
CA ARG A 309 -4.25 0.41 -22.12
C ARG A 309 -3.91 -0.65 -23.17
N GLN A 310 -4.36 -0.46 -24.41
CA GLN A 310 -4.06 -1.39 -25.51
C GLN A 310 -2.60 -1.31 -25.97
N ALA A 311 -1.97 -0.13 -25.84
CA ALA A 311 -0.56 0.06 -26.17
C ALA A 311 0.40 -0.46 -25.10
N ALA A 312 -0.06 -0.56 -23.84
CA ALA A 312 0.71 -1.10 -22.73
C ALA A 312 0.93 -2.61 -22.87
N VAL A 313 2.14 -3.07 -22.58
CA VAL A 313 2.50 -4.48 -22.64
C VAL A 313 3.16 -4.95 -21.36
N GLN A 314 2.95 -6.21 -20.99
CA GLN A 314 3.67 -6.84 -19.89
C GLN A 314 4.88 -7.57 -20.46
N VAL A 315 6.07 -7.29 -19.93
CA VAL A 315 7.31 -7.96 -20.33
C VAL A 315 7.62 -9.04 -19.29
N LEU A 316 7.89 -10.25 -19.75
CA LEU A 316 8.23 -11.42 -18.94
C LEU A 316 9.63 -11.91 -19.33
N SER A 317 10.54 -11.94 -18.36
CA SER A 317 11.92 -12.43 -18.52
C SER A 317 12.25 -13.43 -17.41
N GLY A 318 12.21 -14.72 -17.73
CA GLY A 318 12.38 -15.79 -16.73
C GLY A 318 11.29 -15.74 -15.64
N GLU A 319 11.71 -15.59 -14.39
CA GLU A 319 10.82 -15.39 -13.23
C GLU A 319 10.51 -13.90 -12.95
N ALA A 320 11.17 -12.96 -13.66
CA ALA A 320 10.96 -11.53 -13.52
C ALA A 320 9.88 -11.00 -14.50
N SER A 321 9.24 -9.90 -14.13
CA SER A 321 8.28 -9.21 -14.99
C SER A 321 8.31 -7.70 -14.80
N GLY A 322 7.95 -6.96 -15.85
CA GLY A 322 7.81 -5.51 -15.85
C GLY A 322 6.84 -5.04 -16.94
N SER A 323 6.88 -3.76 -17.23
CA SER A 323 6.02 -3.13 -18.23
C SER A 323 6.80 -2.66 -19.45
N GLY A 324 6.08 -2.47 -20.54
CA GLY A 324 6.56 -1.82 -21.74
C GLY A 324 5.39 -1.15 -22.48
N PHE A 325 5.67 -0.55 -23.62
CA PHE A 325 4.62 -0.02 -24.49
C PHE A 325 5.02 -0.02 -25.96
N VAL A 326 4.01 -0.10 -26.83
CA VAL A 326 4.18 -0.11 -28.28
C VAL A 326 4.51 1.30 -28.79
N ILE A 327 5.60 1.42 -29.54
CA ILE A 327 6.07 2.67 -30.14
C ILE A 327 5.90 2.72 -31.66
N HIS A 328 5.73 1.55 -32.28
CA HIS A 328 5.57 1.41 -33.72
C HIS A 328 4.91 0.06 -34.02
N SER A 329 3.94 0.05 -34.93
CA SER A 329 3.26 -1.15 -35.38
C SER A 329 2.79 -0.94 -36.82
N GLU A 330 3.63 -1.37 -37.77
CA GLU A 330 3.32 -1.39 -39.20
C GLU A 330 3.64 -2.77 -39.78
N ASN A 331 3.03 -3.10 -40.93
CA ASN A 331 2.85 -4.42 -41.57
C ASN A 331 4.10 -5.30 -41.76
N GLU A 332 4.86 -5.60 -40.71
CA GLU A 332 5.95 -6.58 -40.60
C GLU A 332 6.69 -6.49 -39.25
N ARG A 333 6.53 -5.42 -38.45
CA ARG A 333 7.24 -5.24 -37.17
C ARG A 333 6.43 -4.46 -36.14
N THR A 334 6.34 -5.01 -34.94
CA THR A 334 5.86 -4.30 -33.74
C THR A 334 7.04 -4.08 -32.80
N LEU A 335 7.29 -2.82 -32.46
CA LEU A 335 8.39 -2.40 -31.59
C LEU A 335 7.86 -1.95 -30.24
N VAL A 336 8.53 -2.39 -29.17
CA VAL A 336 8.18 -2.09 -27.78
C VAL A 336 9.39 -1.53 -27.04
N ILE A 337 9.19 -0.49 -26.24
CA ILE A 337 10.20 0.00 -25.29
C ILE A 337 9.91 -0.53 -23.89
N THR A 338 10.97 -0.83 -23.14
CA THR A 338 10.95 -1.15 -21.70
C THR A 338 12.30 -0.75 -21.07
N ASN A 339 12.55 -1.10 -19.80
CA ASN A 339 13.85 -0.90 -19.15
C ASN A 339 14.81 -2.08 -19.37
N ASP A 340 16.13 -1.85 -19.26
CA ASP A 340 17.15 -2.92 -19.30
C ASP A 340 17.01 -3.85 -18.09
N HIS A 341 16.80 -3.29 -16.89
CA HIS A 341 16.66 -4.11 -15.68
C HIS A 341 15.43 -5.02 -15.68
N VAL A 342 14.40 -4.71 -16.49
CA VAL A 342 13.20 -5.55 -16.64
C VAL A 342 13.49 -6.82 -17.43
N ILE A 343 14.35 -6.73 -18.44
CA ILE A 343 14.66 -7.87 -19.31
C ILE A 343 15.84 -8.69 -18.79
N ARG A 344 16.68 -8.15 -17.91
CA ARG A 344 17.90 -8.80 -17.45
C ARG A 344 17.62 -9.97 -16.49
N GLU A 345 18.15 -11.14 -16.80
CA GLU A 345 18.07 -12.34 -15.95
C GLU A 345 19.46 -12.68 -15.39
N LYS A 346 19.61 -12.77 -14.06
CA LYS A 346 20.89 -13.08 -13.38
C LYS A 346 22.07 -12.20 -13.82
N GLY A 347 21.79 -10.95 -14.20
CA GLY A 347 22.81 -10.01 -14.64
C GLY A 347 23.13 -10.07 -16.14
N GLU A 348 22.46 -10.91 -16.93
CA GLU A 348 22.65 -11.02 -18.39
C GLU A 348 21.38 -10.66 -19.17
N VAL A 349 21.55 -10.07 -20.36
CA VAL A 349 20.43 -9.73 -21.24
C VAL A 349 20.09 -10.94 -22.11
N PRO A 350 18.89 -11.53 -21.98
CA PRO A 350 18.49 -12.69 -22.77
C PRO A 350 18.24 -12.30 -24.23
N ARG A 351 18.39 -13.26 -25.14
CA ARG A 351 18.11 -13.03 -26.57
C ARG A 351 16.61 -12.88 -26.85
N PHE A 352 15.78 -13.58 -26.08
CA PHE A 352 14.33 -13.63 -26.24
C PHE A 352 13.65 -13.38 -24.91
N VAL A 353 12.55 -12.64 -24.95
CA VAL A 353 11.63 -12.40 -23.83
C VAL A 353 10.20 -12.63 -24.31
N LYS A 354 9.25 -12.77 -23.37
CA LYS A 354 7.83 -12.87 -23.69
C LYS A 354 7.15 -11.54 -23.44
N VAL A 355 6.25 -11.16 -24.34
CA VAL A 355 5.45 -9.93 -24.25
C VAL A 355 3.97 -10.31 -24.24
N VAL A 356 3.23 -9.87 -23.24
CA VAL A 356 1.77 -10.05 -23.14
C VAL A 356 1.09 -8.76 -23.55
N MET A 357 0.14 -8.83 -24.47
CA MET A 357 -0.60 -7.69 -25.00
C MET A 357 -2.12 -7.87 -24.83
N MET A 358 -2.84 -6.75 -24.72
CA MET A 358 -4.31 -6.72 -24.62
C MET A 358 -4.94 -6.44 -25.98
N THR A 359 -5.78 -7.35 -26.48
CA THR A 359 -6.58 -7.12 -27.70
C THR A 359 -7.72 -6.14 -27.42
N ARG A 360 -8.31 -5.57 -28.49
CA ARG A 360 -9.54 -4.75 -28.42
C ARG A 360 -10.73 -5.46 -27.76
N SER A 361 -10.75 -6.79 -27.80
CA SER A 361 -11.79 -7.60 -27.16
C SER A 361 -11.56 -7.85 -25.66
N GLY A 362 -10.51 -7.26 -25.07
CA GLY A 362 -10.11 -7.51 -23.68
C GLY A 362 -9.42 -8.87 -23.48
N ARG A 363 -9.24 -9.66 -24.55
CA ARG A 363 -8.48 -10.92 -24.51
C ARG A 363 -6.98 -10.64 -24.54
N ARG A 364 -6.22 -11.47 -23.83
CA ARG A 364 -4.76 -11.37 -23.72
C ARG A 364 -4.07 -12.32 -24.68
N GLU A 365 -3.01 -11.86 -25.34
CA GLU A 365 -2.19 -12.65 -26.24
C GLU A 365 -0.71 -12.55 -25.85
N VAL A 366 0.01 -13.66 -25.95
CA VAL A 366 1.43 -13.77 -25.57
C VAL A 366 2.26 -13.95 -26.84
N PHE A 367 3.28 -13.12 -27.00
CA PHE A 367 4.18 -13.12 -28.15
C PHE A 367 5.63 -13.31 -27.70
N ASP A 368 6.42 -13.97 -28.53
CA ASP A 368 7.87 -13.96 -28.39
C ASP A 368 8.43 -12.66 -28.98
N ALA A 369 9.40 -12.06 -28.27
CA ALA A 369 10.07 -10.85 -28.68
C ALA A 369 11.58 -11.01 -28.61
N ILE A 370 12.27 -10.48 -29.61
CA ILE A 370 13.74 -10.40 -29.66
C ILE A 370 14.16 -9.11 -28.98
N VAL A 371 15.16 -9.18 -28.11
CA VAL A 371 15.83 -7.98 -27.60
C VAL A 371 16.67 -7.38 -28.72
N ALA A 372 16.17 -6.31 -29.33
CA ALA A 372 16.81 -5.67 -30.49
C ALA A 372 17.99 -4.79 -30.06
N ALA A 373 17.86 -4.07 -28.94
CA ALA A 373 18.90 -3.26 -28.33
C ALA A 373 18.65 -3.15 -26.82
N SER A 374 19.70 -2.95 -26.03
CA SER A 374 19.60 -2.53 -24.63
C SER A 374 20.77 -1.65 -24.23
N ASP A 375 20.59 -0.86 -23.18
CA ASP A 375 21.57 0.07 -22.61
C ASP A 375 21.40 0.08 -21.08
N GLU A 376 22.42 -0.42 -20.38
CA GLU A 376 22.45 -0.54 -18.93
C GLU A 376 22.60 0.83 -18.23
N GLU A 377 23.28 1.78 -18.87
CA GLU A 377 23.54 3.09 -18.28
C GLU A 377 22.29 3.98 -18.31
N GLN A 378 21.55 3.91 -19.41
CA GLN A 378 20.28 4.63 -19.59
C GLN A 378 19.07 3.83 -19.10
N ASP A 379 19.27 2.56 -18.72
CA ASP A 379 18.22 1.61 -18.32
C ASP A 379 17.10 1.50 -19.36
N LEU A 380 17.45 1.36 -20.65
CA LEU A 380 16.50 1.26 -21.76
C LEU A 380 16.70 -0.03 -22.57
N ALA A 381 15.60 -0.63 -23.02
CA ALA A 381 15.61 -1.76 -23.94
C ALA A 381 14.52 -1.66 -25.00
N LEU A 382 14.84 -2.16 -26.20
CA LEU A 382 13.98 -2.18 -27.37
C LEU A 382 13.72 -3.63 -27.74
N LEU A 383 12.44 -3.98 -27.81
CA LEU A 383 11.96 -5.31 -28.16
C LEU A 383 11.30 -5.29 -29.53
N SER A 384 11.51 -6.35 -30.31
CA SER A 384 10.86 -6.56 -31.61
C SER A 384 10.07 -7.86 -31.56
N LEU A 385 8.75 -7.78 -31.75
CA LEU A 385 7.88 -8.96 -31.74
C LEU A 385 7.98 -9.69 -33.08
N THR A 386 7.99 -11.03 -33.05
CA THR A 386 8.22 -11.87 -34.24
C THR A 386 6.95 -12.35 -34.93
N GLU A 387 5.80 -12.34 -34.24
CA GLU A 387 4.54 -12.92 -34.75
C GLU A 387 3.29 -12.03 -34.52
N ALA A 388 3.46 -10.84 -33.93
CA ALA A 388 2.36 -9.91 -33.67
C ALA A 388 2.05 -9.05 -34.92
N PHE A 389 1.54 -9.69 -35.97
CA PHE A 389 1.18 -9.03 -37.23
C PHE A 389 -0.27 -8.51 -37.19
N GLY A 390 -0.42 -7.21 -36.94
CA GLY A 390 -1.69 -6.50 -36.88
C GLY A 390 -1.46 -5.05 -36.42
N THR A 391 -2.42 -4.15 -36.64
CA THR A 391 -2.30 -2.76 -36.17
C THR A 391 -2.54 -2.68 -34.66
N TRP A 392 -1.46 -2.68 -33.87
CA TRP A 392 -1.49 -2.34 -32.45
C TRP A 392 -1.39 -0.83 -32.29
N PRO A 393 -2.12 -0.21 -31.35
CA PRO A 393 -2.02 1.23 -31.15
C PRO A 393 -0.61 1.58 -30.66
N ALA A 394 0.12 2.35 -31.47
CA ALA A 394 1.37 2.98 -31.07
C ALA A 394 1.07 4.31 -30.37
N LEU A 395 1.91 4.67 -29.40
CA LEU A 395 1.80 5.95 -28.70
C LEU A 395 2.67 7.01 -29.38
N ASP A 396 2.11 8.20 -29.51
CA ASP A 396 2.79 9.39 -30.01
C ASP A 396 3.64 10.01 -28.89
N PHE A 397 4.67 10.81 -29.21
CA PHE A 397 5.60 11.37 -28.23
C PHE A 397 5.47 12.89 -28.12
N ARG A 398 5.83 13.45 -26.97
CA ARG A 398 5.95 14.90 -26.73
C ARG A 398 7.28 15.20 -26.05
N HIS A 399 7.91 16.33 -26.37
CA HIS A 399 9.10 16.78 -25.66
C HIS A 399 8.77 17.03 -24.18
N THR A 400 9.41 16.27 -23.29
CA THR A 400 9.22 16.37 -21.85
C THR A 400 9.68 17.74 -21.34
N ALA A 401 10.72 18.31 -21.96
CA ALA A 401 11.27 19.62 -21.59
C ALA A 401 10.34 20.81 -21.91
N LYS A 402 9.36 20.63 -22.82
CA LYS A 402 8.42 21.70 -23.22
C LYS A 402 7.18 21.78 -22.36
N LEU A 403 6.98 20.81 -21.47
CA LEU A 403 5.82 20.82 -20.60
C LEU A 403 6.02 21.85 -19.46
N PRO A 404 4.97 22.61 -19.13
CA PRO A 404 4.96 23.41 -17.90
C PRO A 404 5.05 22.53 -16.64
N PRO A 405 5.65 23.03 -15.54
CA PRO A 405 5.45 22.48 -14.21
C PRO A 405 3.97 22.19 -13.92
N ARG A 406 3.69 21.13 -13.14
CA ARG A 406 2.32 20.68 -12.84
C ARG A 406 1.47 20.31 -14.06
N SER A 407 2.10 19.94 -15.18
CA SER A 407 1.37 19.26 -16.24
C SER A 407 0.87 17.90 -15.73
N PRO A 408 -0.40 17.51 -15.99
CA PRO A 408 -0.92 16.21 -15.59
C PRO A 408 -0.22 15.10 -16.36
N LEU A 409 0.10 14.00 -15.67
CA LEU A 409 0.71 12.82 -16.26
C LEU A 409 0.16 11.53 -15.66
N PHE A 410 0.36 10.44 -16.39
CA PHE A 410 -0.14 9.13 -16.02
C PHE A 410 0.92 8.06 -16.30
N VAL A 411 1.16 7.19 -15.33
CA VAL A 411 2.05 6.03 -15.47
C VAL A 411 1.21 4.80 -15.73
N VAL A 412 1.52 4.10 -16.80
CA VAL A 412 0.73 2.99 -17.31
C VAL A 412 1.59 1.73 -17.27
N GLY A 413 1.10 0.67 -16.62
CA GLY A 413 1.86 -0.56 -16.50
C GLY A 413 1.16 -1.67 -15.72
N PHE A 414 1.87 -2.77 -15.49
CA PHE A 414 1.41 -4.00 -14.86
C PHE A 414 2.09 -4.17 -13.49
N PRO A 415 1.57 -3.55 -12.42
CA PRO A 415 2.23 -3.54 -11.14
C PRO A 415 2.29 -4.98 -10.61
N PHE A 416 3.49 -5.37 -10.18
CA PHE A 416 3.87 -6.70 -9.70
C PHE A 416 3.55 -7.89 -10.62
N GLY A 417 3.20 -7.64 -11.88
CA GLY A 417 2.92 -8.68 -12.84
C GLY A 417 1.91 -9.73 -12.33
N GLY A 418 2.27 -11.00 -12.43
CA GLY A 418 1.38 -12.12 -12.07
C GLY A 418 1.03 -12.24 -10.58
N SER A 419 1.74 -11.57 -9.66
CA SER A 419 1.50 -11.76 -8.21
C SER A 419 0.26 -11.05 -7.68
N LEU A 420 -0.27 -10.06 -8.42
CA LEU A 420 -1.54 -9.40 -8.12
C LEU A 420 -2.72 -9.92 -8.95
N ALA A 421 -2.49 -10.90 -9.82
CA ALA A 421 -3.55 -11.51 -10.59
C ALA A 421 -4.34 -12.52 -9.76
N VAL A 422 -5.65 -12.60 -9.99
CA VAL A 422 -6.46 -13.72 -9.49
C VAL A 422 -5.89 -15.02 -10.08
N ARG A 423 -5.80 -16.10 -9.30
CA ARG A 423 -5.25 -17.39 -9.75
C ARG A 423 -5.85 -17.79 -11.11
N GLY A 424 -4.98 -18.08 -12.09
CA GLY A 424 -5.39 -18.42 -13.45
C GLY A 424 -5.65 -17.24 -14.38
N THR A 425 -5.45 -16.00 -13.92
CA THR A 425 -5.60 -14.77 -14.72
C THR A 425 -4.28 -13.98 -14.77
N TYR A 426 -4.25 -12.91 -15.56
CA TYR A 426 -3.13 -11.96 -15.67
C TYR A 426 -3.54 -10.60 -15.08
N PRO A 427 -2.60 -9.78 -14.59
CA PRO A 427 -2.91 -8.46 -14.05
C PRO A 427 -3.63 -7.57 -15.09
N GLU A 428 -4.52 -6.70 -14.63
CA GLU A 428 -5.02 -5.59 -15.45
C GLU A 428 -3.97 -4.48 -15.56
N VAL A 429 -4.08 -3.69 -16.63
CA VAL A 429 -3.26 -2.49 -16.81
C VAL A 429 -3.65 -1.47 -15.75
N SER A 430 -2.67 -1.09 -14.92
CA SER A 430 -2.82 -0.01 -13.97
C SER A 430 -2.61 1.36 -14.60
N LEU A 431 -3.26 2.35 -14.00
CA LEU A 431 -3.07 3.76 -14.31
C LEU A 431 -2.82 4.51 -13.01
N ASN A 432 -1.60 4.99 -12.80
CA ASN A 432 -1.28 5.86 -11.68
C ASN A 432 -1.24 7.30 -12.19
N ALA A 433 -2.04 8.17 -11.56
CA ALA A 433 -2.19 9.55 -11.97
C ALA A 433 -1.35 10.48 -11.08
N GLY A 434 -0.76 11.51 -11.67
CA GLY A 434 0.01 12.48 -10.91
C GLY A 434 0.46 13.67 -11.75
N TRP A 435 1.51 14.33 -11.29
CA TRP A 435 1.92 15.63 -11.81
C TRP A 435 3.39 15.66 -12.16
N MET A 436 3.76 16.45 -13.17
CA MET A 436 5.16 16.77 -13.37
C MET A 436 5.65 17.67 -12.24
N ALA A 437 6.76 17.28 -11.60
CA ALA A 437 7.36 18.08 -10.54
C ALA A 437 7.94 19.38 -11.10
N SER A 438 7.82 20.48 -10.33
CA SER A 438 8.32 21.79 -10.76
C SER A 438 9.83 21.88 -10.92
N ARG A 439 10.57 21.03 -10.19
CA ARG A 439 12.04 21.06 -10.18
C ARG A 439 12.59 19.64 -10.24
N THR A 440 13.53 19.44 -11.15
CA THR A 440 14.36 18.24 -11.19
C THR A 440 15.79 18.66 -10.79
N PRO A 441 16.43 17.98 -9.81
CA PRO A 441 17.82 18.23 -9.45
C PRO A 441 18.75 18.15 -10.66
N ALA A 442 19.73 19.07 -10.75
CA ALA A 442 20.68 19.12 -11.87
C ALA A 442 21.38 17.78 -12.18
N PRO A 443 21.84 16.99 -11.18
CA PRO A 443 22.46 15.69 -11.46
C PRO A 443 21.54 14.66 -12.12
N LEU A 444 20.21 14.77 -11.90
CA LEU A 444 19.23 13.92 -12.56
C LEU A 444 18.94 14.42 -13.97
N LEU A 445 18.82 15.74 -14.16
CA LEU A 445 18.64 16.35 -15.48
C LEU A 445 19.80 16.04 -16.42
N GLU A 446 21.04 16.07 -15.94
CA GLU A 446 22.25 15.74 -16.71
C GLU A 446 22.25 14.29 -17.20
N LYS A 447 21.58 13.38 -16.47
CA LYS A 447 21.36 11.98 -16.87
C LYS A 447 20.11 11.80 -17.74
N GLY A 448 19.44 12.89 -18.14
CA GLY A 448 18.23 12.83 -18.94
C GLY A 448 17.01 12.30 -18.18
N LEU A 449 17.02 12.39 -16.85
CA LEU A 449 15.95 11.96 -15.97
C LEU A 449 15.10 13.15 -15.52
N ARG A 450 13.82 12.90 -15.23
CA ARG A 450 12.86 13.88 -14.70
C ARG A 450 12.22 13.36 -13.42
N VAL A 451 12.01 14.26 -12.46
CA VAL A 451 11.25 13.97 -11.24
C VAL A 451 9.77 14.19 -11.50
N VAL A 452 8.94 13.28 -11.01
CA VAL A 452 7.47 13.32 -11.14
C VAL A 452 6.82 12.98 -9.81
N ASP A 453 5.66 13.59 -9.55
CA ASP A 453 4.85 13.39 -8.35
C ASP A 453 3.75 12.37 -8.67
N VAL A 454 4.16 11.12 -8.88
CA VAL A 454 3.29 9.96 -9.13
C VAL A 454 3.95 8.71 -8.55
N GLY A 455 3.17 7.87 -7.88
CA GLY A 455 3.67 6.60 -7.38
C GLY A 455 4.03 5.66 -8.54
N ILE A 456 5.28 5.21 -8.62
CA ILE A 456 5.69 4.10 -9.50
C ILE A 456 5.93 2.88 -8.61
N ASN A 457 5.34 1.74 -8.94
CA ASN A 457 5.51 0.51 -8.15
C ASN A 457 6.29 -0.52 -8.96
N PRO A 458 6.97 -1.49 -8.31
CA PRO A 458 7.56 -2.63 -9.01
C PRO A 458 6.56 -3.24 -9.99
N GLY A 459 6.99 -3.50 -11.22
CA GLY A 459 6.13 -3.96 -12.31
C GLY A 459 5.62 -2.84 -13.23
N ASN A 460 5.49 -1.59 -12.77
CA ASN A 460 5.22 -0.43 -13.66
C ASN A 460 6.49 0.08 -14.35
N SER A 461 7.67 -0.29 -13.85
CA SER A 461 8.96 -0.03 -14.49
C SER A 461 8.95 -0.52 -15.93
N GLY A 462 9.40 0.34 -16.84
CA GLY A 462 9.42 0.17 -18.29
C GLY A 462 8.13 0.63 -18.96
N GLY A 463 7.08 0.91 -18.20
CA GLY A 463 5.79 1.39 -18.69
C GLY A 463 5.83 2.83 -19.22
N ALA A 464 4.82 3.19 -19.99
CA ALA A 464 4.69 4.53 -20.57
C ALA A 464 4.29 5.54 -19.48
N VAL A 465 4.94 6.71 -19.50
CA VAL A 465 4.48 7.91 -18.81
C VAL A 465 3.84 8.79 -19.86
N VAL A 466 2.55 9.11 -19.75
CA VAL A 466 1.80 9.84 -20.78
C VAL A 466 1.16 11.13 -20.25
N ASP A 467 0.94 12.10 -21.13
CA ASP A 467 0.11 13.28 -20.85
C ASP A 467 -1.39 12.97 -20.94
N ALA A 468 -2.22 13.98 -20.67
CA ALA A 468 -3.69 13.86 -20.73
C ALA A 468 -4.24 13.49 -22.12
N SER A 469 -3.47 13.69 -23.19
CA SER A 469 -3.82 13.30 -24.56
C SER A 469 -3.29 11.90 -24.93
N GLY A 470 -2.61 11.21 -24.01
CA GLY A 470 -2.02 9.90 -24.24
C GLY A 470 -0.68 9.93 -24.99
N ARG A 471 -0.03 11.10 -25.08
CA ARG A 471 1.32 11.22 -25.67
C ARG A 471 2.39 10.91 -24.63
N VAL A 472 3.39 10.14 -25.01
CA VAL A 472 4.49 9.71 -24.14
C VAL A 472 5.36 10.91 -23.75
N LEU A 473 5.62 11.02 -22.46
CA LEU A 473 6.50 11.95 -21.77
C LEU A 473 7.77 11.27 -21.23
N GLY A 474 7.80 9.94 -21.21
CA GLY A 474 8.97 9.20 -20.78
C GLY A 474 8.70 7.73 -20.49
N VAL A 475 9.73 7.07 -19.96
CA VAL A 475 9.68 5.68 -19.50
C VAL A 475 9.79 5.65 -17.98
N ALA A 476 8.87 4.94 -17.33
CA ALA A 476 8.87 4.76 -15.88
C ALA A 476 10.09 3.93 -15.45
N VAL A 477 10.85 4.39 -14.45
CA VAL A 477 12.04 3.66 -13.96
C VAL A 477 11.78 3.10 -12.57
N ALA A 478 11.80 3.98 -11.58
CA ALA A 478 11.81 3.60 -10.19
C ALA A 478 11.26 4.71 -9.32
N HIS A 479 10.99 4.33 -8.09
CA HIS A 479 10.32 5.12 -7.09
C HIS A 479 11.22 5.37 -5.90
N VAL A 480 11.10 6.56 -5.30
CA VAL A 480 11.79 6.87 -4.06
C VAL A 480 11.00 6.26 -2.90
N GLN A 481 11.54 5.22 -2.25
CA GLN A 481 10.85 4.49 -1.18
C GLN A 481 10.27 5.45 -0.11
N GLY A 482 8.99 5.25 0.23
CA GLY A 482 8.31 6.04 1.26
C GLY A 482 7.78 7.40 0.81
N SER A 483 7.79 7.68 -0.51
CA SER A 483 7.27 8.91 -1.11
C SER A 483 6.13 8.63 -2.10
N ALA A 484 5.61 9.64 -2.79
CA ALA A 484 4.92 9.59 -4.08
C ALA A 484 5.81 10.13 -5.22
N THR A 485 7.08 10.45 -4.94
CA THR A 485 8.08 10.90 -5.91
C THR A 485 8.65 9.73 -6.69
N SER A 486 8.72 9.88 -8.01
CA SER A 486 9.36 8.91 -8.87
C SER A 486 10.23 9.57 -9.93
N VAL A 487 11.03 8.75 -10.59
CA VAL A 487 11.95 9.20 -11.64
C VAL A 487 11.59 8.53 -12.96
N VAL A 488 11.60 9.33 -14.02
CA VAL A 488 11.27 8.90 -15.38
C VAL A 488 12.37 9.31 -16.36
N ILE A 489 12.61 8.47 -17.37
CA ILE A 489 13.55 8.79 -18.45
C ILE A 489 12.83 9.68 -19.46
N SER A 490 13.40 10.84 -19.78
CA SER A 490 12.77 11.81 -20.69
C SER A 490 12.67 11.29 -22.13
N THR A 491 11.68 11.76 -22.89
CA THR A 491 11.53 11.36 -24.30
C THR A 491 12.69 11.79 -25.17
N GLU A 492 13.36 12.89 -24.82
CA GLU A 492 14.55 13.36 -25.51
C GLU A 492 15.68 12.31 -25.38
N THR A 493 15.90 11.79 -24.17
CA THR A 493 16.86 10.71 -23.92
C THR A 493 16.51 9.45 -24.71
N VAL A 494 15.23 9.05 -24.72
CA VAL A 494 14.76 7.89 -25.47
C VAL A 494 15.00 8.07 -26.97
N SER A 495 14.66 9.24 -27.52
CA SER A 495 14.88 9.54 -28.94
C SER A 495 16.36 9.54 -29.31
N ASP A 496 17.22 10.11 -28.46
CA ASP A 496 18.66 10.13 -28.67
C ASP A 496 19.27 8.72 -28.67
N TRP A 497 18.83 7.88 -27.74
CA TRP A 497 19.25 6.49 -27.66
C TRP A 497 18.79 5.67 -28.87
N LEU A 498 17.51 5.76 -29.26
CA LEU A 498 16.97 5.02 -30.41
C LEU A 498 17.67 5.38 -31.73
N ARG A 499 17.98 6.66 -31.94
CA ARG A 499 18.77 7.12 -33.09
C ARG A 499 20.14 6.47 -33.12
N ARG A 500 20.86 6.43 -31.98
CA ARG A 500 22.19 5.81 -31.91
C ARG A 500 22.16 4.28 -32.03
N ALA A 501 21.17 3.63 -31.41
CA ALA A 501 21.13 2.18 -31.31
C ALA A 501 20.58 1.50 -32.58
N LYS A 502 19.63 2.14 -33.28
CA LYS A 502 18.88 1.54 -34.39
C LYS A 502 18.55 2.47 -35.55
N ASP A 503 19.09 3.69 -35.57
CA ASP A 503 18.75 4.72 -36.56
C ASP A 503 17.24 4.98 -36.64
N PHE A 504 16.55 4.82 -35.50
CA PHE A 504 15.12 5.01 -35.38
C PHE A 504 14.83 6.40 -34.80
N THR A 505 14.02 7.19 -35.50
CA THR A 505 13.69 8.56 -35.09
C THR A 505 12.25 8.67 -34.62
N LEU A 506 12.05 9.19 -33.41
CA LEU A 506 10.73 9.46 -32.87
C LEU A 506 10.14 10.73 -33.49
N THR A 507 8.83 10.71 -33.72
CA THR A 507 8.05 11.89 -34.12
C THR A 507 7.39 12.49 -32.90
N PHE A 508 7.50 13.82 -32.76
CA PHE A 508 6.98 14.56 -31.62
C PHE A 508 5.77 15.40 -32.02
N ASP A 509 4.71 15.31 -31.22
CA ASP A 509 3.49 16.13 -31.31
C ASP A 509 3.40 17.08 -30.10
N ASP A 510 3.94 18.29 -30.26
CA ASP A 510 3.95 19.32 -29.23
C ASP A 510 2.74 20.27 -29.27
N ARG A 511 1.67 19.96 -30.03
CA ARG A 511 0.44 20.77 -30.02
C ARG A 511 -0.03 21.01 -28.59
N GLU A 512 -0.63 22.17 -28.31
CA GLU A 512 -1.06 22.53 -26.94
C GLU A 512 -1.84 21.40 -26.26
N LEU A 513 -1.62 21.26 -24.95
CA LEU A 513 -2.43 20.36 -24.15
C LEU A 513 -3.85 20.93 -24.17
N GLU A 514 -4.78 20.23 -24.82
CA GLU A 514 -6.19 20.36 -24.47
C GLU A 514 -6.31 19.77 -23.07
N VAL A 515 -6.07 20.60 -22.06
CA VAL A 515 -6.46 20.30 -20.69
C VAL A 515 -7.98 20.39 -20.69
N ALA A 516 -8.64 19.36 -21.24
CA ALA A 516 -10.02 19.08 -20.89
C ALA A 516 -10.00 19.05 -19.37
N GLU A 517 -10.64 20.03 -18.74
CA GLU A 517 -10.74 20.21 -17.29
C GLU A 517 -10.67 18.83 -16.63
N ALA A 518 -9.45 18.42 -16.24
CA ALA A 518 -9.19 17.02 -15.92
C ALA A 518 -10.01 16.78 -14.67
N SER A 519 -11.20 16.16 -14.84
CA SER A 519 -12.37 16.55 -14.05
C SER A 519 -12.00 16.59 -12.59
N GLN A 520 -11.84 17.81 -12.08
CA GLN A 520 -11.33 18.09 -10.75
C GLN A 520 -12.44 17.75 -9.77
N GLN A 521 -12.60 16.46 -9.52
CA GLN A 521 -13.64 15.98 -8.65
C GLN A 521 -13.06 15.95 -7.23
N ALA A 522 -12.98 17.13 -6.62
CA ALA A 522 -12.86 17.25 -5.19
C ALA A 522 -14.02 16.49 -4.53
N LEU A 523 -13.73 15.78 -3.43
CA LEU A 523 -14.77 15.10 -2.66
C LEU A 523 -15.82 16.15 -2.25
N HIS A 524 -17.09 15.91 -2.58
CA HIS A 524 -18.16 16.83 -2.20
C HIS A 524 -18.12 17.06 -0.69
N ALA A 525 -18.06 18.32 -0.23
CA ALA A 525 -17.79 18.65 1.18
C ALA A 525 -18.79 17.97 2.14
N GLU A 526 -20.06 17.88 1.72
CA GLU A 526 -21.11 17.18 2.47
C GLU A 526 -20.88 15.67 2.54
N GLY A 527 -20.43 15.05 1.44
CA GLY A 527 -20.07 13.63 1.40
C GLY A 527 -18.86 13.32 2.28
N GLU A 528 -17.87 14.21 2.31
CA GLU A 528 -16.72 14.10 3.20
C GLU A 528 -17.13 14.22 4.68
N ALA A 529 -17.96 15.20 5.03
CA ALA A 529 -18.44 15.38 6.39
C ALA A 529 -19.23 14.15 6.88
N ARG A 530 -20.11 13.61 6.04
CA ARG A 530 -20.86 12.38 6.34
C ARG A 530 -19.92 11.20 6.56
N ALA A 531 -18.94 11.01 5.67
CA ALA A 531 -18.01 9.89 5.78
C ALA A 531 -17.07 9.99 6.98
N ARG A 532 -16.64 11.21 7.35
CA ARG A 532 -15.87 11.44 8.58
C ARG A 532 -16.69 11.13 9.82
N ALA A 533 -17.97 11.50 9.85
CA ALA A 533 -18.86 11.13 10.95
C ALA A 533 -19.08 9.61 11.03
N ALA A 534 -19.19 8.93 9.88
CA ALA A 534 -19.37 7.48 9.80
C ALA A 534 -18.10 6.67 10.09
N THR A 535 -16.92 7.31 10.05
CA THR A 535 -15.63 6.69 10.39
C THR A 535 -15.46 6.73 11.91
N VAL A 536 -15.23 5.59 12.55
CA VAL A 536 -15.12 5.45 14.02
C VAL A 536 -13.83 4.77 14.42
N LEU A 537 -13.35 4.99 15.64
CA LEU A 537 -12.16 4.30 16.14
C LEU A 537 -12.59 3.00 16.85
N VAL A 538 -12.09 1.86 16.39
CA VAL A 538 -12.36 0.55 16.98
C VAL A 538 -11.14 0.05 17.73
N ARG A 539 -11.34 -0.49 18.93
CA ARG A 539 -10.26 -0.87 19.85
C ARG A 539 -10.47 -2.25 20.44
N SER A 540 -9.38 -3.00 20.58
CA SER A 540 -9.28 -4.24 21.34
C SER A 540 -8.22 -4.10 22.44
N ALA A 541 -7.97 -5.18 23.18
CA ALA A 541 -6.86 -5.23 24.12
C ALA A 541 -5.47 -5.21 23.44
N GLN A 542 -5.40 -5.60 22.17
CA GLN A 542 -4.15 -5.80 21.43
C GLN A 542 -3.82 -4.64 20.47
N GLY A 543 -4.83 -3.89 20.00
CA GLY A 543 -4.63 -2.82 19.04
C GLY A 543 -5.83 -1.91 18.83
N SER A 544 -5.69 -1.00 17.86
CA SER A 544 -6.75 -0.08 17.43
C SER A 544 -6.72 0.05 15.90
N THR A 545 -7.87 0.33 15.30
CA THR A 545 -8.02 0.50 13.85
C THR A 545 -9.21 1.39 13.53
N ALA A 546 -9.35 1.85 12.29
CA ALA A 546 -10.58 2.51 11.86
C ALA A 546 -11.72 1.49 11.75
N GLY A 547 -12.95 1.96 11.84
CA GLY A 547 -14.14 1.21 11.50
C GLY A 547 -15.15 2.10 10.80
N VAL A 548 -16.09 1.49 10.08
CA VAL A 548 -17.06 2.21 9.27
C VAL A 548 -18.47 1.82 9.67
N ILE A 549 -19.31 2.84 9.90
CA ILE A 549 -20.74 2.67 10.13
C ILE A 549 -21.41 2.41 8.77
N VAL A 550 -21.93 1.20 8.60
CA VAL A 550 -22.51 0.72 7.33
C VAL A 550 -24.01 0.43 7.41
N GLY A 551 -24.59 0.52 8.61
CA GLY A 551 -26.04 0.40 8.75
C GLY A 551 -26.54 0.62 10.18
N ARG A 552 -27.83 0.35 10.38
CA ARG A 552 -28.52 0.43 11.67
C ARG A 552 -29.32 -0.83 11.95
N LYS A 553 -29.45 -1.18 13.22
CA LYS A 553 -30.32 -2.25 13.73
C LYS A 553 -31.30 -1.65 14.75
N GLY A 554 -32.51 -1.31 14.31
CA GLY A 554 -33.43 -0.50 15.12
C GLY A 554 -32.98 0.96 15.26
N GLU A 555 -33.53 1.70 16.22
CA GLU A 555 -33.27 3.15 16.37
C GLU A 555 -31.95 3.48 17.09
N HIS A 556 -31.43 2.55 17.91
CA HIS A 556 -30.34 2.83 18.84
C HIS A 556 -29.05 2.05 18.58
N HIS A 557 -29.00 1.15 17.60
CA HIS A 557 -27.78 0.39 17.31
C HIS A 557 -27.21 0.73 15.94
N LEU A 558 -25.93 1.09 15.92
CA LEU A 558 -25.14 1.31 14.72
C LEU A 558 -24.30 0.07 14.42
N LEU A 559 -24.21 -0.28 13.14
CA LEU A 559 -23.44 -1.42 12.65
C LEU A 559 -22.09 -0.95 12.17
N VAL A 560 -21.02 -1.46 12.78
CA VAL A 560 -19.64 -1.07 12.48
C VAL A 560 -18.87 -2.26 11.93
N ILE A 561 -18.17 -2.07 10.81
CA ILE A 561 -17.24 -3.06 10.28
C ILE A 561 -15.80 -2.63 10.61
N ALA A 562 -14.97 -3.59 11.04
CA ALA A 562 -13.54 -3.40 11.38
C ALA A 562 -12.68 -4.60 10.97
N SER A 563 -11.37 -4.40 10.79
CA SER A 563 -10.40 -5.47 10.52
C SER A 563 -9.98 -6.18 11.81
N LEU A 564 -9.96 -7.51 11.77
CA LEU A 564 -9.43 -8.35 12.86
C LEU A 564 -7.91 -8.32 12.90
N ASP A 565 -7.27 -8.36 11.73
CA ASP A 565 -5.81 -8.37 11.62
C ASP A 565 -5.19 -7.06 12.14
N ALA A 566 -5.82 -5.92 11.84
CA ALA A 566 -5.36 -4.61 12.31
C ALA A 566 -5.54 -4.41 13.82
N LEU A 567 -6.46 -5.15 14.44
CA LEU A 567 -6.63 -5.19 15.90
C LEU A 567 -5.59 -6.09 16.59
N GLY A 568 -4.67 -6.71 15.83
CA GLY A 568 -3.66 -7.63 16.34
C GLY A 568 -4.15 -9.06 16.56
N GLU A 569 -5.40 -9.35 16.23
CA GLU A 569 -6.07 -10.59 16.59
C GLU A 569 -5.86 -11.67 15.52
N ALA A 570 -4.96 -12.62 15.75
CA ALA A 570 -4.85 -13.84 14.94
C ALA A 570 -6.04 -14.79 15.22
N TRP A 571 -7.24 -14.37 14.83
CA TRP A 571 -8.48 -15.08 15.12
C TRP A 571 -8.65 -16.32 14.26
N ARG A 572 -9.04 -17.44 14.88
CA ARG A 572 -9.39 -18.69 14.18
C ARG A 572 -10.87 -19.00 14.38
N PRO A 573 -11.55 -19.58 13.38
CA PRO A 573 -12.93 -20.02 13.52
C PRO A 573 -13.11 -20.91 14.76
N GLY A 574 -14.07 -20.55 15.63
CA GLY A 574 -14.36 -21.29 16.87
C GLY A 574 -13.64 -20.79 18.13
N THR A 575 -12.80 -19.76 18.05
CA THR A 575 -12.21 -19.08 19.22
C THR A 575 -13.05 -17.87 19.63
N ALA A 576 -13.14 -17.59 20.93
CA ALA A 576 -13.85 -16.40 21.43
C ALA A 576 -13.09 -15.13 21.05
N LEU A 577 -13.78 -14.14 20.49
CA LEU A 577 -13.22 -12.83 20.20
C LEU A 577 -13.13 -11.99 21.49
N PRO A 578 -12.07 -11.18 21.66
CA PRO A 578 -11.95 -10.30 22.81
C PRO A 578 -12.99 -9.18 22.80
N GLU A 579 -13.21 -8.56 23.96
CA GLU A 579 -14.09 -7.39 24.05
C GLU A 579 -13.56 -6.25 23.17
N MET A 580 -14.46 -5.63 22.41
CA MET A 580 -14.15 -4.50 21.54
C MET A 580 -14.94 -3.26 21.97
N THR A 581 -14.34 -2.10 21.78
CA THR A 581 -15.00 -0.81 21.99
C THR A 581 -14.94 0.06 20.75
N VAL A 582 -15.94 0.93 20.60
CA VAL A 582 -16.07 1.88 19.49
C VAL A 582 -16.15 3.29 20.07
N ARG A 583 -15.33 4.20 19.53
CA ARG A 583 -15.35 5.63 19.85
C ARG A 583 -15.79 6.44 18.64
N PHE A 584 -16.82 7.25 18.84
CA PHE A 584 -17.33 8.21 17.86
C PHE A 584 -16.58 9.53 17.97
N ARG A 585 -16.26 10.16 16.84
CA ARG A 585 -15.60 11.48 16.76
C ARG A 585 -14.42 11.60 17.73
N PRO A 586 -13.39 10.73 17.62
CA PRO A 586 -12.35 10.59 18.63
C PRO A 586 -11.45 11.82 18.81
N ALA A 587 -11.51 12.79 17.89
CA ALA A 587 -10.84 14.08 18.02
C ALA A 587 -11.53 15.01 19.04
N GLN A 588 -12.80 14.78 19.36
CA GLN A 588 -13.57 15.61 20.30
C GLN A 588 -13.28 15.23 21.76
N PRO A 589 -13.03 16.20 22.66
CA PRO A 589 -12.73 15.96 24.08
C PRO A 589 -13.79 15.12 24.83
N GLU A 590 -15.05 15.26 24.45
CA GLU A 590 -16.23 14.61 25.01
C GLU A 590 -16.49 13.19 24.47
N SER A 591 -15.64 12.70 23.55
CA SER A 591 -15.78 11.36 22.98
C SER A 591 -15.49 10.25 24.01
N VAL A 592 -16.37 9.26 24.09
CA VAL A 592 -16.27 8.14 25.05
C VAL A 592 -16.32 6.80 24.31
N ASP A 593 -15.49 5.85 24.75
CA ASP A 593 -15.52 4.47 24.27
C ASP A 593 -16.83 3.79 24.69
N ARG A 594 -17.56 3.22 23.73
CA ARG A 594 -18.76 2.42 24.00
C ARG A 594 -18.45 0.95 23.74
N LYS A 595 -18.96 0.06 24.60
CA LYS A 595 -18.84 -1.38 24.38
C LYS A 595 -19.58 -1.79 23.11
N ALA A 596 -18.96 -2.65 22.32
CA ALA A 596 -19.54 -3.20 21.11
C ALA A 596 -19.81 -4.70 21.27
N GLU A 597 -20.96 -5.13 20.77
CA GLU A 597 -21.32 -6.54 20.64
C GLU A 597 -20.82 -7.08 19.31
N VAL A 598 -20.10 -8.20 19.33
CA VAL A 598 -19.68 -8.88 18.10
C VAL A 598 -20.87 -9.64 17.52
N LEU A 599 -21.36 -9.20 16.36
CA LEU A 599 -22.44 -9.88 15.66
C LEU A 599 -21.91 -11.02 14.77
N ARG A 600 -20.79 -10.78 14.08
CA ARG A 600 -20.21 -11.73 13.12
C ARG A 600 -18.72 -11.47 12.92
N ALA A 601 -17.96 -12.52 12.61
CA ALA A 601 -16.57 -12.43 12.18
C ALA A 601 -16.31 -13.36 11.00
N SER A 602 -15.51 -12.91 10.04
CA SER A 602 -15.08 -13.68 8.87
C SER A 602 -13.57 -13.81 8.90
N ALA A 603 -13.08 -15.04 9.07
CA ALA A 603 -11.65 -15.35 9.01
C ALA A 603 -11.12 -15.23 7.57
N GLU A 604 -11.97 -15.48 6.57
CA GLU A 604 -11.62 -15.38 5.15
C GLU A 604 -11.43 -13.92 4.72
N ALA A 605 -12.31 -13.03 5.18
CA ALA A 605 -12.21 -11.61 4.87
C ALA A 605 -11.28 -10.85 5.84
N GLY A 606 -10.93 -11.43 6.99
CA GLY A 606 -10.22 -10.75 8.07
C GLY A 606 -11.03 -9.63 8.73
N MET A 607 -12.36 -9.74 8.74
CA MET A 607 -13.28 -8.66 9.16
C MET A 607 -14.21 -9.08 10.30
N VAL A 608 -14.66 -8.10 11.09
CA VAL A 608 -15.68 -8.25 12.14
C VAL A 608 -16.81 -7.24 11.94
N LEU A 609 -18.06 -7.69 12.15
CA LEU A 609 -19.27 -6.88 12.21
C LEU A 609 -19.68 -6.70 13.66
N LEU A 610 -19.79 -5.44 14.09
CA LEU A 610 -20.07 -5.03 15.45
C LEU A 610 -21.42 -4.29 15.52
N SER A 611 -22.11 -4.46 16.63
CA SER A 611 -23.28 -3.67 17.04
C SER A 611 -22.88 -2.80 18.23
N VAL A 612 -23.09 -1.49 18.13
CA VAL A 612 -22.80 -0.54 19.20
C VAL A 612 -24.00 0.38 19.42
N VAL A 613 -24.28 0.70 20.69
CA VAL A 613 -25.35 1.64 21.05
C VAL A 613 -24.94 3.05 20.61
N GLY A 614 -25.70 3.61 19.66
CA GLY A 614 -25.57 4.94 19.06
C GLY A 614 -26.73 5.87 19.42
N ARG A 615 -26.50 7.18 19.39
CA ARG A 615 -27.55 8.20 19.35
C ARG A 615 -27.95 8.46 17.89
N PRO A 616 -29.19 8.89 17.60
CA PRO A 616 -29.63 9.19 16.24
C PRO A 616 -28.71 10.16 15.49
N ASP A 617 -28.16 11.17 16.20
CA ASP A 617 -27.29 12.23 15.66
C ASP A 617 -25.79 11.87 15.65
N ASP A 618 -25.40 10.67 16.10
CA ASP A 618 -23.98 10.31 16.19
C ASP A 618 -23.36 10.21 14.79
N ALA A 619 -24.03 9.55 13.83
CA ALA A 619 -23.68 9.53 12.40
C ALA A 619 -24.76 8.86 11.53
N GLU A 620 -24.85 9.26 10.26
CA GLU A 620 -25.55 8.49 9.23
C GLU A 620 -24.66 7.38 8.67
N PRO A 621 -25.19 6.16 8.45
CA PRO A 621 -24.42 5.11 7.79
C PRO A 621 -24.02 5.46 6.36
N LEU A 622 -22.86 4.95 5.94
CA LEU A 622 -22.47 5.02 4.54
C LEU A 622 -23.10 3.87 3.75
N GLU A 623 -23.72 4.21 2.62
CA GLU A 623 -24.26 3.24 1.69
C GLU A 623 -23.17 2.69 0.77
N PRO A 624 -23.03 1.35 0.64
CA PRO A 624 -22.12 0.74 -0.32
C PRO A 624 -22.52 1.09 -1.76
N ALA A 625 -21.58 1.65 -2.52
CA ALA A 625 -21.71 1.79 -3.96
C ALA A 625 -21.35 0.47 -4.66
N SER A 626 -21.86 0.27 -5.88
CA SER A 626 -21.39 -0.86 -6.70
C SER A 626 -19.99 -0.56 -7.22
N ALA A 627 -19.06 -1.46 -6.91
CA ALA A 627 -17.67 -1.35 -7.33
C ALA A 627 -17.50 -1.51 -8.84
N SER A 628 -18.49 -2.08 -9.54
CA SER A 628 -18.52 -2.18 -11.00
C SER A 628 -18.53 -0.83 -11.72
N LYS A 629 -18.89 0.26 -11.03
CA LYS A 629 -18.93 1.63 -11.58
C LYS A 629 -17.58 2.36 -11.51
N HIS A 630 -16.59 1.79 -10.83
CA HIS A 630 -15.29 2.42 -10.60
C HIS A 630 -14.22 1.69 -11.41
N ASP A 631 -13.63 2.39 -12.39
CA ASP A 631 -12.55 1.88 -13.24
C ASP A 631 -11.19 2.46 -12.83
N SER A 632 -10.08 1.95 -13.38
CA SER A 632 -8.76 2.55 -13.15
C SER A 632 -8.74 4.05 -13.49
N GLY A 633 -8.11 4.85 -12.65
CA GLY A 633 -8.10 6.31 -12.71
C GLY A 633 -9.30 6.98 -12.05
N THR A 634 -10.24 6.22 -11.48
CA THR A 634 -11.34 6.81 -10.69
C THR A 634 -10.80 7.43 -9.40
N PRO A 635 -11.01 8.74 -9.15
CA PRO A 635 -10.53 9.37 -7.93
C PRO A 635 -11.17 8.75 -6.68
N VAL A 636 -10.35 8.50 -5.65
CA VAL A 636 -10.82 7.98 -4.37
C VAL A 636 -10.17 8.69 -3.19
N ARG A 637 -10.84 8.68 -2.04
CA ARG A 637 -10.29 9.11 -0.75
C ARG A 637 -10.44 8.02 0.29
N VAL A 638 -9.37 7.75 1.02
CA VAL A 638 -9.33 6.79 2.14
C VAL A 638 -9.29 7.58 3.44
N LEU A 639 -10.30 7.40 4.28
CA LEU A 639 -10.35 8.03 5.61
C LEU A 639 -9.82 7.10 6.70
N GLY A 640 -9.32 7.66 7.80
CA GLY A 640 -8.84 6.88 8.94
C GLY A 640 -8.42 7.75 10.11
N TYR A 641 -7.53 7.21 10.94
CA TYR A 641 -6.97 7.87 12.12
C TYR A 641 -5.46 7.75 12.15
N ARG A 642 -4.81 8.66 12.87
CA ARG A 642 -3.36 8.58 13.10
C ARG A 642 -3.05 7.61 14.24
N LEU A 643 -2.46 6.46 13.90
CA LEU A 643 -2.02 5.43 14.85
C LEU A 643 -0.52 5.17 14.69
N GLY A 644 0.11 4.59 15.72
CA GLY A 644 1.50 4.14 15.66
C GLY A 644 1.67 2.93 14.74
N GLU A 645 2.92 2.62 14.37
CA GLU A 645 3.23 1.47 13.49
C GLU A 645 2.85 0.11 14.10
N ASP A 646 2.64 0.06 15.42
CA ASP A 646 2.15 -1.12 16.14
C ASP A 646 0.62 -1.14 16.32
N GLY A 647 -0.11 -0.24 15.65
CA GLY A 647 -1.56 -0.08 15.76
C GLY A 647 -2.02 0.52 17.08
N LYS A 648 -1.11 1.00 17.94
CA LYS A 648 -1.46 1.67 19.19
C LYS A 648 -1.72 3.15 18.99
N LEU A 649 -2.46 3.74 19.92
CA LEU A 649 -2.73 5.17 19.94
C LEU A 649 -1.45 5.94 20.27
N LEU A 650 -1.06 6.86 19.38
CA LEU A 650 0.01 7.82 19.66
C LEU A 650 -0.43 8.89 20.68
N ARG A 651 -1.73 9.21 20.69
CA ARG A 651 -2.36 10.19 21.60
C ARG A 651 -3.74 9.73 22.01
N LYS A 652 -4.24 10.24 23.14
CA LYS A 652 -5.55 9.88 23.70
C LYS A 652 -6.72 10.13 22.72
N ASN A 653 -6.62 11.21 21.94
CA ASN A 653 -7.61 11.66 20.96
C ASN A 653 -6.91 11.78 19.58
N PRO A 654 -6.95 10.74 18.74
CA PRO A 654 -6.30 10.77 17.43
C PRO A 654 -7.08 11.64 16.43
N SER A 655 -6.35 12.44 15.66
CA SER A 655 -6.90 13.22 14.55
C SER A 655 -7.33 12.31 13.40
N ALA A 656 -8.41 12.69 12.72
CA ALA A 656 -8.86 12.02 11.52
C ALA A 656 -7.91 12.32 10.35
N GLN A 657 -7.52 11.30 9.60
CA GLN A 657 -6.67 11.39 8.42
C GLN A 657 -7.48 11.13 7.15
N ALA A 658 -7.07 11.73 6.04
CA ALA A 658 -7.65 11.49 4.72
C ALA A 658 -6.53 11.47 3.69
N ALA A 659 -6.38 10.34 2.99
CA ALA A 659 -5.46 10.22 1.87
C ALA A 659 -6.24 10.20 0.56
N ALA A 660 -5.79 10.98 -0.41
CA ALA A 660 -6.37 11.01 -1.76
C ALA A 660 -5.53 10.14 -2.71
N GLY A 661 -6.19 9.57 -3.70
CA GLY A 661 -5.57 8.84 -4.80
C GLY A 661 -6.59 8.48 -5.87
N ALA A 662 -6.35 7.39 -6.57
CA ALA A 662 -7.24 6.81 -7.57
C ALA A 662 -7.27 5.28 -7.45
N VAL A 663 -8.30 4.68 -8.04
CA VAL A 663 -8.31 3.25 -8.34
C VAL A 663 -7.18 2.97 -9.32
N ALA A 664 -6.17 2.22 -8.91
CA ALA A 664 -5.05 1.83 -9.76
C ALA A 664 -5.47 0.71 -10.72
N SER A 665 -6.21 -0.30 -10.23
CA SER A 665 -6.69 -1.43 -11.05
C SER A 665 -7.92 -2.09 -10.43
N VAL A 666 -8.74 -2.72 -11.26
CA VAL A 666 -9.93 -3.48 -10.84
C VAL A 666 -9.69 -4.96 -11.10
N GLN A 667 -9.86 -5.82 -10.09
CA GLN A 667 -9.72 -7.27 -10.27
C GLN A 667 -11.10 -7.90 -10.41
N ARG A 668 -11.34 -8.55 -11.56
CA ARG A 668 -12.60 -9.22 -11.87
C ARG A 668 -12.40 -10.73 -11.95
N ASP A 669 -13.41 -11.50 -11.55
CA ASP A 669 -13.44 -12.94 -11.77
C ASP A 669 -13.92 -13.33 -13.18
N SER A 670 -14.02 -14.63 -13.47
CA SER A 670 -14.48 -15.14 -14.78
C SER A 670 -15.89 -14.68 -15.13
N ASN A 671 -16.72 -14.36 -14.13
CA ASN A 671 -18.08 -13.84 -14.27
C ASN A 671 -18.14 -12.30 -14.30
N GLN A 672 -16.99 -11.61 -14.47
CA GLN A 672 -16.85 -10.15 -14.52
C GLN A 672 -17.23 -9.42 -13.22
N GLN A 673 -17.39 -10.13 -12.10
CA GLN A 673 -17.69 -9.54 -10.79
C GLN A 673 -16.41 -8.99 -10.16
N VAL A 674 -16.49 -7.81 -9.54
CA VAL A 674 -15.34 -7.17 -8.91
C VAL A 674 -15.01 -7.88 -7.60
N ARG A 675 -13.84 -8.52 -7.53
CA ARG A 675 -13.35 -9.20 -6.33
C ARG A 675 -12.58 -8.26 -5.42
N PHE A 676 -11.67 -7.49 -6.03
CA PHE A 676 -10.81 -6.56 -5.32
C PHE A 676 -10.59 -5.31 -6.14
N LEU A 677 -10.41 -4.18 -5.45
CA LEU A 677 -9.94 -2.95 -6.04
C LEU A 677 -8.54 -2.68 -5.49
N HIS A 678 -7.62 -2.23 -6.33
CA HIS A 678 -6.35 -1.68 -5.89
C HIS A 678 -6.42 -0.16 -6.01
N VAL A 679 -6.00 0.54 -4.97
CA VAL A 679 -5.88 2.01 -4.98
C VAL A 679 -4.42 2.39 -4.81
N ASP A 680 -3.98 3.46 -5.46
CA ASP A 680 -2.60 3.98 -5.37
C ASP A 680 -2.36 4.83 -4.10
N VAL A 681 -3.09 4.51 -3.03
CA VAL A 681 -2.99 5.15 -1.73
C VAL A 681 -2.24 4.24 -0.77
N GLY A 682 -1.15 4.74 -0.18
CA GLY A 682 -0.42 4.03 0.87
C GLY A 682 -1.19 4.09 2.19
N VAL A 683 -1.97 3.04 2.50
CA VAL A 683 -2.78 2.97 3.73
C VAL A 683 -1.90 2.62 4.93
N ASN A 684 -1.98 3.42 5.99
CA ASN A 684 -1.34 3.12 7.28
C ASN A 684 -2.27 2.31 8.21
N TYR A 685 -1.78 1.83 9.35
CA TYR A 685 -2.56 1.02 10.31
C TYR A 685 -3.88 1.67 10.76
N GLY A 686 -3.90 3.00 10.89
CA GLY A 686 -5.09 3.72 11.31
C GLY A 686 -6.05 4.08 10.16
N GLN A 687 -5.62 3.92 8.92
CA GLN A 687 -6.47 3.94 7.72
C GLN A 687 -6.92 2.53 7.31
N THR A 688 -6.35 1.47 7.91
CA THR A 688 -6.87 0.12 7.75
C THR A 688 -8.31 0.05 8.25
N THR A 689 -9.15 -0.59 7.46
CA THR A 689 -10.63 -0.61 7.50
C THR A 689 -11.31 0.74 7.31
N GLY A 690 -10.55 1.77 6.94
CA GLY A 690 -11.08 3.07 6.56
C GLY A 690 -12.01 3.01 5.35
N PRO A 691 -13.04 3.87 5.27
CA PRO A 691 -13.89 3.93 4.09
C PRO A 691 -13.11 4.51 2.91
N VAL A 692 -13.24 3.86 1.77
CA VAL A 692 -12.78 4.34 0.47
C VAL A 692 -13.96 4.95 -0.24
N LEU A 693 -13.86 6.24 -0.54
CA LEU A 693 -14.95 7.06 -1.06
C LEU A 693 -14.65 7.49 -2.49
N ASP A 694 -15.65 7.49 -3.35
CA ASP A 694 -15.57 8.21 -4.62
C ASP A 694 -15.81 9.72 -4.41
N ALA A 695 -15.67 10.52 -5.46
CA ALA A 695 -15.83 11.97 -5.39
C ALA A 695 -17.19 12.45 -4.90
N GLN A 696 -18.23 11.62 -4.99
CA GLN A 696 -19.58 11.92 -4.51
C GLN A 696 -19.74 11.56 -3.01
N GLY A 697 -18.72 10.99 -2.38
CA GLY A 697 -18.77 10.53 -1.00
C GLY A 697 -19.56 9.24 -0.82
N ALA A 698 -19.67 8.41 -1.87
CA ALA A 698 -20.26 7.08 -1.79
C ALA A 698 -19.17 6.05 -1.43
N LEU A 699 -19.55 5.00 -0.69
CA LEU A 699 -18.59 4.00 -0.19
C LEU A 699 -18.24 3.00 -1.29
N VAL A 700 -17.09 3.19 -1.94
CA VAL A 700 -16.52 2.24 -2.92
C VAL A 700 -16.15 0.93 -2.24
N GLY A 701 -15.60 0.99 -1.02
CA GLY A 701 -15.15 -0.18 -0.28
C GLY A 701 -14.43 0.17 1.02
N LEU A 702 -13.77 -0.82 1.62
CA LEU A 702 -12.94 -0.66 2.82
C LEU A 702 -11.48 -0.94 2.48
N ALA A 703 -10.57 -0.07 2.90
CA ALA A 703 -9.14 -0.30 2.77
C ALA A 703 -8.71 -1.43 3.73
N VAL A 704 -8.11 -2.53 3.26
CA VAL A 704 -7.85 -3.70 4.11
C VAL A 704 -6.36 -3.87 4.41
N ALA A 705 -5.49 -3.66 3.43
CA ALA A 705 -4.07 -3.87 3.62
C ALA A 705 -3.25 -3.06 2.61
N ARG A 706 -2.10 -2.58 3.05
CA ARG A 706 -1.05 -2.06 2.17
C ARG A 706 -0.23 -3.23 1.63
N VAL A 707 0.02 -3.24 0.32
CA VAL A 707 0.96 -4.18 -0.28
C VAL A 707 2.37 -3.76 0.16
N LYS A 708 3.12 -4.67 0.79
CA LYS A 708 4.43 -4.38 1.40
C LYS A 708 5.35 -3.66 0.39
N ASN A 709 6.05 -2.64 0.88
CA ASN A 709 7.02 -1.82 0.13
C ASN A 709 6.44 -1.03 -1.05
N THR A 710 5.14 -0.77 -1.08
CA THR A 710 4.50 0.02 -2.16
C THR A 710 3.43 0.97 -1.65
N ASN A 711 2.94 1.87 -2.49
CA ASN A 711 1.79 2.71 -2.17
C ASN A 711 0.47 2.13 -2.67
N VAL A 712 0.43 0.85 -3.03
CA VAL A 712 -0.81 0.20 -3.44
C VAL A 712 -1.48 -0.42 -2.23
N SER A 713 -2.77 -0.13 -2.05
CA SER A 713 -3.57 -0.79 -1.03
C SER A 713 -4.73 -1.56 -1.62
N LEU A 714 -5.04 -2.68 -0.99
CA LEU A 714 -6.16 -3.55 -1.30
C LEU A 714 -7.43 -2.97 -0.69
N VAL A 715 -8.47 -2.84 -1.51
CA VAL A 715 -9.79 -2.38 -1.13
C VAL A 715 -10.78 -3.51 -1.33
N LEU A 716 -11.51 -3.82 -0.26
CA LEU A 716 -12.64 -4.75 -0.29
C LEU A 716 -13.86 -4.01 -0.83
N PRO A 717 -14.42 -4.41 -1.99
CA PRO A 717 -15.59 -3.77 -2.59
C PRO A 717 -16.78 -3.66 -1.64
N GLY A 718 -17.50 -2.54 -1.69
CA GLY A 718 -18.70 -2.29 -0.89
C GLY A 718 -19.79 -3.36 -1.08
N GLU A 719 -19.94 -3.88 -2.30
CA GLU A 719 -20.85 -4.98 -2.61
C GLU A 719 -20.52 -6.30 -1.90
N ASN A 720 -19.24 -6.56 -1.57
CA ASN A 720 -18.84 -7.72 -0.78
C ASN A 720 -19.21 -7.54 0.71
N LEU A 721 -19.32 -6.29 1.20
CA LEU A 721 -19.79 -5.99 2.56
C LEU A 721 -21.26 -6.34 2.75
N VAL A 722 -22.05 -6.25 1.67
CA VAL A 722 -23.47 -6.61 1.68
C VAL A 722 -23.66 -8.07 2.08
N GLY A 723 -22.73 -8.97 1.72
CA GLY A 723 -22.76 -10.37 2.16
C GLY A 723 -22.52 -10.58 3.66
N LEU A 724 -21.74 -9.70 4.32
CA LEU A 724 -21.59 -9.71 5.77
C LEU A 724 -22.87 -9.24 6.47
N LEU A 725 -23.59 -8.29 5.87
CA LEU A 725 -24.80 -7.67 6.41
C LEU A 725 -26.09 -8.50 6.17
N ARG A 726 -26.30 -9.01 4.96
CA ARG A 726 -27.54 -9.74 4.58
C ARG A 726 -27.64 -11.12 5.20
N GLY A 727 -26.51 -11.71 5.57
CA GLY A 727 -26.45 -13.07 6.12
C GLY A 727 -26.32 -14.16 5.05
N GLY A 728 -26.22 -15.42 5.49
CA GLY A 728 -26.05 -16.59 4.64
C GLY A 728 -26.49 -17.90 5.31
N ILE A 729 -26.30 -19.03 4.64
CA ILE A 729 -26.49 -20.36 5.25
C ILE A 729 -25.15 -20.75 5.87
N ARG A 730 -25.08 -20.95 7.19
CA ARG A 730 -23.85 -21.34 7.90
C ARG A 730 -23.54 -22.82 7.75
N SER A 731 -24.58 -23.64 7.78
CA SER A 731 -24.49 -25.08 7.56
C SER A 731 -25.87 -25.62 7.23
N GLY A 732 -25.95 -26.80 6.62
CA GLY A 732 -27.21 -27.45 6.37
C GLY A 732 -27.04 -28.90 6.00
N GLY A 733 -28.15 -29.60 5.83
CA GLY A 733 -28.17 -30.97 5.38
C GLY A 733 -29.58 -31.33 4.94
N TRP A 734 -29.71 -32.44 4.25
CA TRP A 734 -31.00 -32.97 3.86
C TRP A 734 -31.04 -34.47 4.03
N LYS A 735 -32.23 -34.98 4.26
CA LYS A 735 -32.52 -36.38 4.51
C LYS A 735 -33.76 -36.78 3.72
N LEU A 736 -33.61 -37.77 2.85
CA LEU A 736 -34.74 -38.43 2.22
C LEU A 736 -35.05 -39.72 2.99
N PHE A 737 -36.30 -39.88 3.42
CA PHE A 737 -36.79 -41.02 4.18
C PHE A 737 -38.19 -41.43 3.72
N ARG A 738 -38.60 -42.66 4.03
CA ARG A 738 -40.00 -43.06 3.91
C ARG A 738 -40.71 -42.83 5.24
N ASP A 739 -41.84 -42.15 5.20
CA ASP A 739 -42.69 -41.97 6.37
C ASP A 739 -43.37 -43.28 6.78
N ARG A 740 -44.18 -43.24 7.85
CA ARG A 740 -44.87 -44.42 8.39
C ARG A 740 -45.93 -45.00 7.44
N ASP A 741 -46.37 -44.22 6.45
CA ASP A 741 -47.36 -44.60 5.46
C ASP A 741 -46.70 -45.11 4.16
N GLY A 742 -45.36 -45.19 4.13
CA GLY A 742 -44.57 -45.66 2.99
C GLY A 742 -44.34 -44.59 1.91
N ARG A 743 -44.81 -43.35 2.14
CA ARG A 743 -44.60 -42.20 1.25
C ARG A 743 -43.20 -41.65 1.46
N CYS A 744 -42.60 -41.15 0.39
CA CYS A 744 -41.24 -40.62 0.43
C CYS A 744 -41.25 -39.14 0.79
N ALA A 745 -40.44 -38.76 1.78
CA ALA A 745 -40.35 -37.40 2.30
C ALA A 745 -38.89 -36.93 2.37
N LEU A 746 -38.64 -35.70 1.93
CA LEU A 746 -37.36 -34.99 2.02
C LEU A 746 -37.43 -33.98 3.18
N SER A 747 -36.61 -34.16 4.21
CA SER A 747 -36.34 -33.16 5.25
C SER A 747 -35.06 -32.39 4.91
N VAL A 748 -35.08 -31.07 4.99
CA VAL A 748 -33.94 -30.18 4.78
C VAL A 748 -33.75 -29.34 6.03
N LEU A 749 -32.56 -29.39 6.60
CA LEU A 749 -32.13 -28.59 7.73
C LEU A 749 -31.16 -27.51 7.24
N ALA A 750 -31.44 -26.25 7.51
CA ALA A 750 -30.54 -25.14 7.24
C ALA A 750 -30.32 -24.32 8.53
N VAL A 751 -29.06 -24.10 8.88
CA VAL A 751 -28.64 -23.18 9.93
C VAL A 751 -28.33 -21.86 9.27
N LEU A 752 -29.09 -20.84 9.63
CA LEU A 752 -29.02 -19.52 9.01
C LEU A 752 -28.15 -18.60 9.87
N ASP A 753 -27.36 -17.77 9.19
CA ASP A 753 -26.64 -16.65 9.75
C ASP A 753 -27.32 -15.38 9.21
N ASN A 754 -28.13 -14.69 10.03
CA ASN A 754 -28.94 -13.55 9.60
C ASN A 754 -28.79 -12.38 10.60
N PRO A 755 -27.63 -11.71 10.63
CA PRO A 755 -27.28 -10.76 11.69
C PRO A 755 -28.26 -9.57 11.77
N LEU A 756 -28.92 -9.25 10.66
CA LEU A 756 -29.86 -8.13 10.52
C LEU A 756 -31.33 -8.54 10.41
N GLY A 757 -31.66 -9.83 10.34
CA GLY A 757 -33.04 -10.27 10.14
C GLY A 757 -33.59 -9.99 8.73
N VAL A 758 -32.74 -9.73 7.74
CA VAL A 758 -33.14 -9.27 6.39
C VAL A 758 -33.45 -10.44 5.44
N SER A 759 -32.80 -11.59 5.62
CA SER A 759 -33.10 -12.80 4.84
C SER A 759 -34.43 -13.40 5.30
N GLN A 760 -35.45 -13.41 4.43
CA GLN A 760 -36.83 -13.76 4.80
C GLN A 760 -37.25 -15.15 4.35
N THR A 761 -36.66 -15.72 3.29
CA THR A 761 -37.14 -17.02 2.77
C THR A 761 -35.98 -17.91 2.37
N VAL A 762 -35.98 -19.15 2.86
CA VAL A 762 -35.10 -20.22 2.34
C VAL A 762 -35.84 -20.94 1.24
N GLN A 763 -35.25 -21.00 0.04
CA GLN A 763 -35.75 -21.76 -1.09
C GLN A 763 -34.92 -23.03 -1.27
N VAL A 764 -35.59 -24.15 -1.40
CA VAL A 764 -34.99 -25.43 -1.79
C VAL A 764 -35.40 -25.70 -3.24
N ARG A 765 -34.42 -25.86 -4.13
CA ARG A 765 -34.63 -26.25 -5.52
C ARG A 765 -34.11 -27.65 -5.75
N MET A 766 -34.93 -28.47 -6.42
CA MET A 766 -34.57 -29.82 -6.82
C MET A 766 -34.46 -29.88 -8.34
N SER A 767 -33.34 -30.38 -8.87
CA SER A 767 -33.16 -30.64 -10.30
C SER A 767 -32.57 -32.02 -10.56
N ARG A 768 -32.75 -32.54 -11.77
CA ARG A 768 -32.15 -33.79 -12.25
C ARG A 768 -30.84 -33.45 -12.97
N GLU A 769 -29.72 -34.05 -12.62
CA GLU A 769 -28.46 -33.86 -13.38
C GLU A 769 -28.54 -34.55 -14.76
N PRO A 770 -28.01 -33.93 -15.84
CA PRO A 770 -27.68 -34.65 -17.05
C PRO A 770 -26.46 -35.55 -16.78
N VAL A 771 -26.58 -36.82 -17.12
CA VAL A 771 -25.46 -37.78 -17.05
C VAL A 771 -24.44 -37.41 -18.13
N TYR A 772 -23.22 -37.04 -17.74
CA TYR A 772 -22.13 -36.82 -18.70
C TYR A 772 -21.79 -38.15 -19.40
N GLY A 773 -22.09 -38.27 -20.70
CA GLY A 773 -21.66 -39.38 -21.53
C GLY A 773 -22.69 -39.98 -22.51
N GLU A 774 -23.96 -39.56 -22.51
CA GLU A 774 -24.90 -40.01 -23.53
C GLU A 774 -24.96 -39.05 -24.74
N PRO A 775 -24.93 -39.56 -25.99
CA PRO A 775 -25.21 -38.74 -27.16
C PRO A 775 -26.66 -38.24 -27.06
N SER A 776 -26.87 -36.98 -27.44
CA SER A 776 -28.18 -36.33 -27.53
C SER A 776 -29.23 -37.24 -28.20
N GLY A 777 -30.04 -37.90 -27.38
CA GLY A 777 -31.26 -38.57 -27.81
C GLY A 777 -32.31 -37.54 -28.27
N PRO A 778 -33.27 -37.95 -29.10
CA PRO A 778 -34.17 -37.03 -29.77
C PRO A 778 -35.04 -36.24 -28.78
N ALA A 779 -35.22 -34.96 -29.09
CA ALA A 779 -35.99 -33.98 -28.33
C ALA A 779 -37.35 -34.53 -27.86
N GLY A 780 -37.56 -34.62 -26.55
CA GLY A 780 -38.85 -35.08 -26.02
C GLY A 780 -38.96 -35.34 -24.53
N VAL A 781 -37.87 -35.31 -23.73
CA VAL A 781 -37.99 -35.49 -22.28
C VAL A 781 -38.30 -34.14 -21.63
N LYS A 782 -39.58 -33.91 -21.28
CA LYS A 782 -39.96 -32.79 -20.42
C LYS A 782 -39.23 -32.91 -19.07
N PRO A 783 -38.55 -31.87 -18.57
CA PRO A 783 -37.99 -31.89 -17.23
C PRO A 783 -39.10 -32.12 -16.19
N LEU A 784 -38.82 -32.96 -15.18
CA LEU A 784 -39.64 -33.08 -13.99
C LEU A 784 -39.74 -31.69 -13.34
N GLY A 785 -40.96 -31.22 -13.10
CA GLY A 785 -41.24 -29.87 -12.63
C GLY A 785 -40.47 -29.49 -11.37
N GLU A 786 -40.05 -28.23 -11.31
CA GLU A 786 -39.41 -27.62 -10.15
C GLU A 786 -40.31 -27.75 -8.91
N ALA A 787 -39.95 -28.62 -7.98
CA ALA A 787 -40.52 -28.57 -6.63
C ALA A 787 -39.79 -27.46 -5.86
N LEU A 788 -40.40 -26.29 -5.74
CA LEU A 788 -39.91 -25.18 -4.94
C LEU A 788 -40.51 -25.30 -3.53
N ILE A 789 -39.69 -25.61 -2.53
CA ILE A 789 -40.10 -25.53 -1.13
C ILE A 789 -39.58 -24.19 -0.62
N ALA A 790 -40.50 -23.30 -0.26
CA ALA A 790 -40.19 -22.02 0.33
C ALA A 790 -40.77 -21.97 1.75
N ALA A 791 -39.96 -21.59 2.73
CA ALA A 791 -40.46 -21.24 4.05
C ALA A 791 -39.89 -19.92 4.54
N ASP A 792 -40.76 -19.18 5.21
CA ASP A 792 -40.40 -17.96 5.92
C ASP A 792 -39.46 -18.30 7.09
N ALA A 793 -38.25 -17.75 7.02
CA ALA A 793 -37.23 -17.95 8.03
C ALA A 793 -37.51 -17.12 9.30
N GLY A 794 -38.22 -15.99 9.18
CA GLY A 794 -38.38 -15.02 10.27
C GLY A 794 -37.04 -14.73 11.00
N HIS A 795 -37.04 -14.80 12.33
CA HIS A 795 -35.84 -14.68 13.19
C HIS A 795 -35.17 -16.01 13.54
N ARG A 796 -35.51 -17.12 12.87
CA ARG A 796 -35.04 -18.46 13.26
C ARG A 796 -33.59 -18.67 12.81
N SER A 797 -32.73 -19.11 13.74
CA SER A 797 -31.34 -19.50 13.45
C SER A 797 -31.22 -20.90 12.81
N GLN A 798 -32.31 -21.66 12.81
CA GLN A 798 -32.38 -22.99 12.23
C GLN A 798 -33.76 -23.21 11.62
N LEU A 799 -33.79 -23.76 10.42
CA LEU A 799 -34.99 -24.05 9.66
C LEU A 799 -34.99 -25.53 9.25
N GLU A 800 -36.09 -26.23 9.54
CA GLU A 800 -36.35 -27.58 9.05
C GLU A 800 -37.55 -27.56 8.10
N LEU A 801 -37.38 -28.12 6.90
CA LEU A 801 -38.37 -28.15 5.84
C LEU A 801 -38.63 -29.59 5.43
N THR A 802 -39.89 -30.03 5.43
CA THR A 802 -40.26 -31.38 4.98
C THR A 802 -41.22 -31.32 3.81
N ALA A 803 -40.94 -32.06 2.73
CA ALA A 803 -41.83 -32.18 1.59
C ALA A 803 -41.94 -33.63 1.08
N GLU A 804 -43.11 -33.99 0.57
CA GLU A 804 -43.34 -35.28 -0.08
C GLU A 804 -42.76 -35.28 -1.49
N VAL A 805 -41.99 -36.31 -1.86
CA VAL A 805 -41.25 -36.39 -3.14
C VAL A 805 -41.28 -37.83 -3.71
N ASP A 806 -41.11 -37.99 -5.02
CA ASP A 806 -41.04 -39.31 -5.66
C ASP A 806 -39.63 -39.93 -5.54
N CYS A 807 -39.53 -41.09 -4.89
CA CYS A 807 -38.29 -41.84 -4.69
C CYS A 807 -37.72 -42.48 -5.96
N ALA A 808 -38.49 -42.63 -7.05
CA ALA A 808 -38.05 -43.28 -8.28
C ALA A 808 -37.24 -42.35 -9.22
N ALA A 809 -37.26 -41.04 -8.97
CA ALA A 809 -36.45 -40.06 -9.71
C ALA A 809 -35.05 -39.96 -9.09
N VAL A 810 -34.15 -40.87 -9.46
CA VAL A 810 -32.81 -40.97 -8.86
C VAL A 810 -31.91 -39.78 -9.27
N ALA A 811 -31.29 -39.19 -8.24
CA ALA A 811 -30.38 -38.03 -8.18
C ALA A 811 -31.01 -36.62 -8.24
N PRO A 812 -31.78 -36.20 -7.21
CA PRO A 812 -32.07 -34.79 -7.04
C PRO A 812 -30.79 -34.07 -6.58
N SER A 813 -30.24 -33.20 -7.42
CA SER A 813 -29.36 -32.14 -6.92
C SER A 813 -30.23 -31.17 -6.13
N VAL A 814 -30.03 -31.13 -4.81
CA VAL A 814 -30.74 -30.21 -3.92
C VAL A 814 -29.88 -28.96 -3.76
N GLN A 815 -30.33 -27.85 -4.34
CA GLN A 815 -29.71 -26.53 -4.15
C GLN A 815 -30.48 -25.75 -3.09
N LEU A 816 -29.75 -25.18 -2.12
CA LEU A 816 -30.30 -24.25 -1.15
C LEU A 816 -30.01 -22.82 -1.62
N GLY A 817 -31.07 -22.03 -1.70
CA GLY A 817 -31.00 -20.59 -1.95
C GLY A 817 -31.67 -19.80 -0.83
N LEU A 818 -31.24 -18.56 -0.66
CA LEU A 818 -31.90 -17.55 0.15
C LEU A 818 -32.55 -16.52 -0.76
N VAL A 819 -33.70 -16.02 -0.34
CA VAL A 819 -34.39 -14.90 -0.99
C VAL A 819 -34.58 -13.82 0.05
N ASP A 820 -34.13 -12.61 -0.27
CA ASP A 820 -34.32 -11.45 0.58
C ASP A 820 -35.73 -10.86 0.46
N SER A 821 -36.04 -9.89 1.30
CA SER A 821 -37.33 -9.17 1.32
C SER A 821 -37.65 -8.40 0.02
N GLN A 822 -36.67 -8.23 -0.87
CA GLN A 822 -36.83 -7.58 -2.18
C GLN A 822 -36.96 -8.61 -3.32
N GLY A 823 -36.93 -9.90 -3.03
CA GLY A 823 -37.05 -10.97 -4.01
C GLY A 823 -35.74 -11.34 -4.72
N SER A 824 -34.60 -10.75 -4.31
CA SER A 824 -33.30 -11.09 -4.88
C SER A 824 -32.84 -12.45 -4.36
N ARG A 825 -32.37 -13.31 -5.26
CA ARG A 825 -32.01 -14.71 -4.96
C ARG A 825 -30.50 -14.87 -4.82
N TYR A 826 -30.08 -15.63 -3.82
CA TYR A 826 -28.69 -15.98 -3.55
C TYR A 826 -28.59 -17.50 -3.41
N THR A 827 -27.74 -18.16 -4.18
CA THR A 827 -27.47 -19.60 -4.05
C THR A 827 -26.28 -19.82 -3.12
N ALA A 828 -26.42 -20.71 -2.14
CA ALA A 828 -25.28 -21.23 -1.39
C ALA A 828 -24.66 -22.37 -2.24
N PRO A 829 -23.40 -22.28 -2.68
CA PRO A 829 -22.80 -23.35 -3.47
C PRO A 829 -22.55 -24.57 -2.57
N GLY A 830 -23.20 -25.69 -2.90
CA GLY A 830 -23.00 -26.98 -2.24
C GLY A 830 -23.69 -28.12 -2.99
N ARG A 831 -22.92 -29.08 -3.49
CA ARG A 831 -23.39 -30.34 -4.10
C ARG A 831 -23.46 -31.42 -3.01
N GLY A 832 -24.63 -32.03 -2.82
CA GLY A 832 -24.75 -33.26 -2.02
C GLY A 832 -24.55 -34.48 -2.90
N GLU A 833 -23.46 -35.22 -2.74
CA GLU A 833 -23.23 -36.48 -3.47
C GLU A 833 -24.02 -37.66 -2.91
N HIS A 834 -24.52 -38.47 -3.83
CA HIS A 834 -25.28 -39.69 -3.60
C HIS A 834 -24.41 -40.83 -3.02
N ARG A 835 -24.90 -41.50 -1.98
CA ARG A 835 -24.48 -42.88 -1.64
C ARG A 835 -25.73 -43.75 -1.50
N SER A 836 -25.82 -44.77 -2.34
CA SER A 836 -26.93 -45.74 -2.35
C SER A 836 -26.97 -46.56 -1.06
N GLY A 837 -28.12 -46.54 -0.36
CA GLY A 837 -28.45 -47.50 0.69
C GLY A 837 -29.41 -46.99 1.78
N GLY A 838 -30.72 -47.23 1.61
CA GLY A 838 -31.75 -47.27 2.68
C GLY A 838 -32.21 -45.94 3.31
N MET A 839 -31.31 -44.99 3.55
CA MET A 839 -31.61 -43.65 4.09
C MET A 839 -30.65 -42.65 3.44
N LEU A 840 -31.18 -41.74 2.63
CA LEU A 840 -30.40 -40.82 1.81
C LEU A 840 -30.10 -39.56 2.64
N MET A 841 -28.83 -39.24 2.84
CA MET A 841 -28.40 -38.06 3.60
C MET A 841 -27.31 -37.30 2.87
N GLY A 842 -27.50 -36.00 2.72
CA GLY A 842 -26.51 -35.09 2.15
C GLY A 842 -26.23 -33.92 3.10
N LEU A 843 -24.99 -33.44 3.11
CA LEU A 843 -24.60 -32.21 3.81
C LEU A 843 -24.58 -31.06 2.81
N VAL A 844 -25.06 -29.90 3.23
CA VAL A 844 -24.93 -28.65 2.48
C VAL A 844 -23.98 -27.75 3.28
N ALA A 845 -22.76 -27.59 2.78
CA ALA A 845 -21.85 -26.56 3.28
C ALA A 845 -22.30 -25.22 2.69
N GLY A 846 -22.38 -24.17 3.50
CA GLY A 846 -22.65 -22.83 3.00
C GLY A 846 -21.38 -22.00 3.00
N THR A 847 -21.06 -21.40 1.86
CA THR A 847 -20.18 -20.23 1.78
C THR A 847 -21.05 -19.02 1.45
N SER A 848 -20.77 -17.88 2.07
CA SER A 848 -21.45 -16.63 1.73
C SER A 848 -20.75 -15.97 0.55
N GLY A 849 -21.42 -15.95 -0.61
CA GLY A 849 -21.18 -15.00 -1.69
C GLY A 849 -20.05 -15.32 -2.67
N ALA A 850 -20.37 -16.05 -3.74
CA ALA A 850 -20.19 -15.64 -5.15
C ALA A 850 -20.54 -16.83 -6.07
N GLY A 851 -21.27 -16.55 -7.15
CA GLY A 851 -21.78 -17.56 -8.09
C GLY A 851 -20.71 -18.28 -8.92
N ASP A 852 -21.02 -19.56 -9.16
CA ASP A 852 -20.57 -20.53 -10.17
C ASP A 852 -19.19 -20.37 -10.83
N GLU A 853 -18.27 -21.24 -10.39
CA GLU A 853 -17.64 -22.21 -11.28
C GLU A 853 -17.64 -23.59 -10.58
N ALA A 854 -18.43 -24.50 -11.14
CA ALA A 854 -18.38 -25.91 -10.82
C ALA A 854 -17.20 -26.54 -11.57
N ASP A 855 -16.02 -26.55 -10.96
CA ASP A 855 -15.01 -27.60 -11.23
C ASP A 855 -14.00 -27.86 -10.09
N ASP A 856 -14.14 -27.21 -8.93
CA ASP A 856 -13.34 -27.50 -7.74
C ASP A 856 -14.21 -28.15 -6.64
N MET A 857 -14.22 -29.48 -6.61
CA MET A 857 -14.65 -30.25 -5.43
C MET A 857 -13.62 -30.08 -4.30
N VAL A 858 -13.71 -28.97 -3.56
CA VAL A 858 -13.05 -28.77 -2.27
C VAL A 858 -13.91 -29.42 -1.18
N GLU A 859 -13.46 -30.56 -0.66
CA GLU A 859 -13.93 -31.09 0.63
C GLU A 859 -13.57 -30.08 1.74
N PHE A 860 -14.54 -29.26 2.14
CA PHE A 860 -14.46 -28.54 3.41
C PHE A 860 -14.58 -29.54 4.56
N PHE A 861 -13.51 -29.68 5.36
CA PHE A 861 -13.64 -30.13 6.75
C PHE A 861 -14.38 -29.05 7.55
N LEU A 862 -15.71 -29.02 7.43
CA LEU A 862 -16.49 -28.91 8.65
C LEU A 862 -16.37 -30.29 9.28
N SER A 863 -15.80 -30.37 10.50
CA SER A 863 -16.11 -31.51 11.36
C SER A 863 -17.62 -31.72 11.26
N PRO A 864 -18.12 -32.90 10.86
CA PRO A 864 -19.55 -33.15 10.98
C PRO A 864 -19.85 -32.90 12.45
N VAL A 865 -20.61 -31.84 12.75
CA VAL A 865 -21.35 -31.82 14.01
C VAL A 865 -22.10 -33.15 13.97
N PRO A 866 -21.89 -34.04 14.96
CA PRO A 866 -22.49 -35.35 14.91
C PRO A 866 -23.98 -35.15 14.65
N ALA A 867 -24.53 -35.93 13.72
CA ALA A 867 -25.97 -36.05 13.62
C ALA A 867 -26.50 -36.24 15.06
N PRO A 868 -27.65 -35.64 15.42
CA PRO A 868 -28.19 -35.75 16.77
C PRO A 868 -28.08 -37.20 17.25
N ALA A 869 -27.73 -37.40 18.52
CA ALA A 869 -27.41 -38.71 19.14
C ALA A 869 -28.49 -39.82 18.97
N ALA A 870 -29.58 -39.54 18.25
CA ALA A 870 -30.66 -40.43 17.87
C ALA A 870 -30.34 -41.40 16.71
N TRP A 871 -29.20 -41.34 16.00
CA TRP A 871 -28.94 -42.17 14.81
C TRP A 871 -27.77 -43.18 14.99
N GLY A 872 -28.06 -44.43 15.42
CA GLY A 872 -27.34 -45.72 15.22
C GLY A 872 -25.85 -45.91 15.64
N GLN A 873 -25.50 -46.97 16.39
CA GLN A 873 -24.12 -47.30 16.84
C GLN A 873 -23.23 -47.95 15.74
N GLU A 874 -22.02 -47.41 15.51
CA GLU A 874 -20.93 -48.00 14.70
C GLU A 874 -20.11 -49.07 15.48
N CYS A 875 -19.49 -50.06 14.80
CA CYS A 875 -18.66 -51.10 15.45
C CYS A 875 -17.42 -50.53 16.18
N ALA A 876 -17.21 -50.81 17.47
CA ALA A 876 -16.09 -50.27 18.25
C ALA A 876 -14.72 -50.92 17.93
N GLU A 877 -13.61 -50.23 18.26
CA GLU A 877 -12.25 -50.79 18.19
C GLU A 877 -12.14 -52.00 19.14
N GLY A 878 -12.12 -53.22 18.58
CA GLY A 878 -12.00 -54.49 19.31
C GLY A 878 -13.06 -55.55 18.99
N ASP A 879 -14.19 -55.17 18.37
CA ASP A 879 -15.26 -56.11 18.02
C ASP A 879 -15.13 -56.60 16.57
N ALA A 880 -14.26 -57.59 16.36
CA ALA A 880 -14.01 -58.17 15.04
C ALA A 880 -15.25 -58.84 14.44
N VAL A 881 -16.20 -59.31 15.26
CA VAL A 881 -17.42 -60.00 14.82
C VAL A 881 -18.40 -58.98 14.24
N LEU A 882 -18.66 -57.89 14.97
CA LEU A 882 -19.56 -56.83 14.51
C LEU A 882 -18.97 -56.09 13.31
N CYS A 883 -17.67 -55.78 13.31
CA CYS A 883 -17.04 -55.14 12.15
C CYS A 883 -17.03 -56.06 10.91
N ARG A 884 -16.96 -57.39 11.07
CA ARG A 884 -17.12 -58.34 9.97
C ARG A 884 -18.54 -58.34 9.41
N GLN A 885 -19.55 -58.49 10.27
CA GLN A 885 -20.96 -58.45 9.85
C GLN A 885 -21.30 -57.15 9.09
N GLN A 886 -20.84 -56.00 9.61
CA GLN A 886 -21.06 -54.70 8.97
C GLN A 886 -20.23 -54.52 7.69
N CYS A 887 -19.01 -55.08 7.62
CA CYS A 887 -18.23 -55.09 6.39
C CYS A 887 -18.84 -56.01 5.30
N ASP A 888 -19.45 -57.13 5.70
CA ASP A 888 -20.08 -58.08 4.79
C ASP A 888 -21.31 -57.51 4.09
N VAL A 889 -22.04 -56.61 4.77
CA VAL A 889 -23.11 -55.80 4.17
C VAL A 889 -22.61 -54.48 3.55
N ALA A 890 -21.36 -54.45 3.11
CA ALA A 890 -20.75 -53.39 2.31
C ALA A 890 -20.57 -52.02 3.00
N GLN A 891 -20.34 -51.98 4.32
CA GLN A 891 -19.97 -50.73 5.01
C GLN A 891 -18.46 -50.50 5.02
N ALA A 892 -18.01 -49.37 4.45
CA ALA A 892 -16.60 -49.12 4.21
C ALA A 892 -15.77 -48.83 5.49
N ARG A 893 -16.32 -48.15 6.50
CA ARG A 893 -15.63 -47.88 7.79
C ARG A 893 -15.40 -49.16 8.62
N PRO A 894 -16.41 -50.05 8.78
CA PRO A 894 -16.22 -51.37 9.38
C PRO A 894 -15.19 -52.24 8.65
N CYS A 895 -15.14 -52.22 7.31
CA CYS A 895 -14.09 -52.92 6.55
C CYS A 895 -12.68 -52.38 6.83
N LEU A 896 -12.52 -51.06 6.95
CA LEU A 896 -11.25 -50.44 7.34
C LEU A 896 -10.82 -50.88 8.75
N ARG A 897 -11.74 -50.84 9.73
CA ARG A 897 -11.46 -51.26 11.11
C ARG A 897 -11.14 -52.76 11.19
N LEU A 898 -11.88 -53.59 10.46
CA LEU A 898 -11.60 -55.02 10.33
C LEU A 898 -10.21 -55.28 9.75
N GLY A 899 -9.81 -54.54 8.72
CA GLY A 899 -8.46 -54.65 8.14
C GLY A 899 -7.35 -54.31 9.14
N ARG A 900 -7.54 -53.28 9.97
CA ARG A 900 -6.59 -52.93 11.04
C ARG A 900 -6.49 -54.01 12.11
N LEU A 901 -7.62 -54.58 12.53
CA LEU A 901 -7.64 -55.71 13.47
C LEU A 901 -6.90 -56.94 12.89
N HIS A 902 -7.03 -57.19 11.58
CA HIS A 902 -6.28 -58.25 10.91
C HIS A 902 -4.77 -57.93 10.83
N LEU A 903 -4.37 -56.68 10.61
CA LEU A 903 -2.95 -56.28 10.66
C LEU A 903 -2.36 -56.47 12.06
N GLU A 904 -3.06 -56.04 13.10
CA GLU A 904 -2.65 -56.22 14.50
C GLU A 904 -2.51 -57.70 14.86
N ALA A 905 -3.38 -58.55 14.30
CA ALA A 905 -3.31 -60.01 14.44
C ALA A 905 -2.29 -60.69 13.50
N SER A 906 -1.45 -59.94 12.77
CA SER A 906 -0.49 -60.46 11.78
C SER A 906 -1.12 -61.30 10.65
N ARG A 907 -2.42 -61.11 10.37
CA ARG A 907 -3.18 -61.78 9.30
C ARG A 907 -3.16 -60.93 8.03
N HIS A 908 -1.98 -60.78 7.44
CA HIS A 908 -1.71 -59.82 6.36
C HIS A 908 -2.61 -59.99 5.12
N ALA A 909 -2.91 -61.23 4.69
CA ALA A 909 -3.76 -61.48 3.52
C ALA A 909 -5.22 -61.01 3.74
N GLU A 910 -5.76 -61.24 4.94
CA GLU A 910 -7.12 -60.83 5.30
C GLU A 910 -7.21 -59.33 5.55
N ALA A 911 -6.15 -58.73 6.10
CA ALA A 911 -6.04 -57.29 6.22
C ALA A 911 -6.11 -56.60 4.84
N LEU A 912 -5.34 -57.10 3.88
CA LEU A 912 -5.32 -56.56 2.52
C LEU A 912 -6.67 -56.76 1.81
N ALA A 913 -7.32 -57.90 1.98
CA ALA A 913 -8.66 -58.13 1.44
C ALA A 913 -9.69 -57.16 2.04
N ALA A 914 -9.63 -56.91 3.36
CA ALA A 914 -10.51 -55.96 4.03
C ALA A 914 -10.23 -54.50 3.63
N PHE A 915 -8.96 -54.11 3.44
CA PHE A 915 -8.58 -52.80 2.91
C PHE A 915 -8.98 -52.62 1.44
N ALA A 916 -8.79 -53.65 0.61
CA ALA A 916 -9.23 -53.64 -0.78
C ALA A 916 -10.75 -53.49 -0.88
N ARG A 917 -11.51 -54.21 -0.04
CA ARG A 917 -12.96 -54.05 0.05
C ARG A 917 -13.38 -52.67 0.56
N SER A 918 -12.69 -52.15 1.57
CA SER A 918 -12.90 -50.77 2.05
C SER A 918 -12.65 -49.74 0.94
N CYS A 919 -11.57 -49.92 0.18
CA CYS A 919 -11.20 -49.06 -0.94
C CYS A 919 -12.19 -49.15 -2.11
N SER A 920 -12.65 -50.35 -2.46
CA SER A 920 -13.65 -50.56 -3.53
C SER A 920 -15.01 -49.96 -3.15
N LEU A 921 -15.30 -49.86 -1.85
CA LEU A 921 -16.49 -49.16 -1.32
C LEU A 921 -16.28 -47.63 -1.21
N GLY A 922 -15.22 -47.08 -1.81
CA GLY A 922 -14.97 -45.64 -1.89
C GLY A 922 -14.37 -45.02 -0.62
N ASN A 923 -13.79 -45.81 0.29
CA ASN A 923 -13.09 -45.27 1.46
C ASN A 923 -11.60 -45.06 1.16
N LEU A 924 -11.20 -43.78 1.08
CA LEU A 924 -9.83 -43.36 0.82
C LEU A 924 -8.82 -43.94 1.80
N ASN A 925 -9.16 -43.98 3.10
CA ASN A 925 -8.28 -44.59 4.10
C ASN A 925 -8.10 -46.09 3.84
N GLY A 926 -9.11 -46.78 3.28
CA GLY A 926 -8.96 -48.15 2.80
C GLY A 926 -7.92 -48.27 1.68
N CYS A 927 -7.93 -47.35 0.71
CA CYS A 927 -6.97 -47.33 -0.39
C CYS A 927 -5.55 -47.03 0.08
N ILE A 928 -5.40 -46.10 1.03
CA ILE A 928 -4.10 -45.73 1.62
C ILE A 928 -3.51 -46.90 2.41
N GLU A 929 -4.29 -47.52 3.32
CA GLU A 929 -3.80 -48.66 4.10
C GLU A 929 -3.49 -49.86 3.20
N LEU A 930 -4.27 -50.08 2.13
CA LEU A 930 -3.96 -51.10 1.11
C LEU A 930 -2.59 -50.86 0.50
N GLY A 931 -2.27 -49.61 0.11
CA GLY A 931 -1.01 -49.28 -0.51
C GLY A 931 0.20 -49.32 0.40
N LEU A 932 0.08 -48.75 1.59
CA LEU A 932 1.14 -48.79 2.60
C LEU A 932 1.43 -50.23 3.05
N ALA A 933 0.37 -51.02 3.30
CA ALA A 933 0.52 -52.43 3.67
C ALA A 933 1.21 -53.21 2.53
N SER A 934 0.81 -52.98 1.27
CA SER A 934 1.40 -53.66 0.10
C SER A 934 2.88 -53.33 -0.11
N GLN A 935 3.34 -52.13 0.26
CA GLN A 935 4.75 -51.73 0.15
C GLN A 935 5.63 -52.37 1.21
N SER A 936 5.13 -52.52 2.45
CA SER A 936 5.89 -53.14 3.55
C SER A 936 6.18 -54.63 3.34
N MET A 937 5.46 -55.32 2.44
CA MET A 937 5.61 -56.77 2.21
C MET A 937 6.48 -57.16 1.00
N GLY A 938 7.08 -56.19 0.28
CA GLY A 938 8.06 -56.47 -0.78
C GLY A 938 7.55 -57.36 -1.93
N SER A 939 8.40 -58.30 -2.40
CA SER A 939 8.20 -59.12 -3.63
C SER A 939 6.99 -60.06 -3.63
N ARG A 940 6.18 -60.08 -2.56
CA ARG A 940 4.89 -60.81 -2.50
C ARG A 940 3.71 -60.04 -3.08
N ARG A 941 3.94 -58.90 -3.75
CA ARG A 941 2.91 -58.10 -4.46
C ARG A 941 1.99 -58.92 -5.38
N GLY A 942 2.47 -60.04 -5.91
CA GLY A 942 1.77 -60.79 -6.96
C GLY A 942 0.54 -61.60 -6.54
N SER A 943 0.15 -61.67 -5.26
CA SER A 943 -0.96 -62.53 -4.82
C SER A 943 -2.27 -61.81 -4.51
N ILE A 944 -2.35 -60.47 -4.63
CA ILE A 944 -3.57 -59.71 -4.35
C ILE A 944 -3.81 -58.71 -5.47
N ALA A 945 -4.99 -58.78 -6.09
CA ALA A 945 -5.40 -57.86 -7.13
C ALA A 945 -5.49 -56.43 -6.57
N TRP A 946 -4.61 -55.56 -7.04
CA TRP A 946 -4.69 -54.13 -6.81
C TRP A 946 -5.80 -53.57 -7.69
N PRO A 947 -6.87 -52.98 -7.14
CA PRO A 947 -7.94 -52.42 -7.98
C PRO A 947 -7.39 -51.24 -8.79
N ASP A 948 -7.55 -51.22 -10.11
CA ASP A 948 -7.07 -50.11 -10.96
C ASP A 948 -7.66 -48.76 -10.51
N GLU A 949 -8.92 -48.75 -10.04
CA GLU A 949 -9.58 -47.57 -9.46
C GLU A 949 -8.90 -47.02 -8.21
N SER A 950 -8.19 -47.86 -7.45
CA SER A 950 -7.52 -47.45 -6.21
C SER A 950 -6.33 -46.54 -6.48
N GLU A 951 -5.62 -46.79 -7.58
CA GLU A 951 -4.47 -45.96 -7.97
C GLU A 951 -4.91 -44.61 -8.49
N GLU A 952 -5.99 -44.58 -9.28
CA GLU A 952 -6.58 -43.32 -9.74
C GLU A 952 -7.08 -42.45 -8.56
N ARG A 953 -7.71 -43.07 -7.54
CA ARG A 953 -8.13 -42.38 -6.32
C ARG A 953 -6.94 -41.84 -5.51
N LEU A 954 -5.89 -42.65 -5.33
CA LEU A 954 -4.67 -42.23 -4.64
C LEU A 954 -3.93 -41.13 -5.41
N ARG A 955 -3.90 -41.22 -6.75
CA ARG A 955 -3.28 -40.23 -7.64
C ARG A 955 -4.00 -38.89 -7.53
N LYS A 956 -5.34 -38.87 -7.57
CA LYS A 956 -6.14 -37.65 -7.40
C LYS A 956 -5.88 -36.98 -6.05
N VAL A 957 -5.86 -37.75 -4.96
CA VAL A 957 -5.60 -37.22 -3.61
C VAL A 957 -4.14 -36.77 -3.42
N CYS A 958 -3.20 -37.47 -4.06
CA CYS A 958 -1.79 -37.07 -4.12
C CYS A 958 -1.60 -35.76 -4.92
N GLN A 959 -2.34 -35.59 -6.01
CA GLN A 959 -2.31 -34.40 -6.85
C GLN A 959 -3.12 -33.23 -6.28
N ALA A 960 -3.92 -33.45 -5.23
CA ALA A 960 -4.66 -32.40 -4.54
C ALA A 960 -3.73 -31.56 -3.64
N SER A 961 -4.02 -30.25 -3.55
CA SER A 961 -3.32 -29.27 -2.71
C SER A 961 -3.19 -29.73 -1.23
N SER A 962 -2.20 -29.18 -0.51
CA SER A 962 -1.74 -29.58 0.84
C SER A 962 -2.76 -29.49 1.99
N GLN A 963 -4.03 -29.21 1.71
CA GLN A 963 -5.08 -29.14 2.71
C GLN A 963 -5.68 -30.51 3.03
N HIS A 964 -5.49 -31.53 2.17
CA HIS A 964 -5.99 -32.87 2.45
C HIS A 964 -5.03 -33.61 3.42
N PRO A 965 -5.44 -33.95 4.66
CA PRO A 965 -4.55 -34.48 5.71
C PRO A 965 -3.90 -35.83 5.33
N ASP A 966 -4.55 -36.58 4.45
CA ASP A 966 -4.04 -37.84 3.92
C ASP A 966 -3.30 -37.72 2.57
N SER A 967 -3.12 -36.52 2.00
CA SER A 967 -2.43 -36.31 0.69
C SER A 967 -1.03 -36.93 0.67
N ARG A 968 -0.24 -36.65 1.72
CA ARG A 968 1.08 -37.26 1.93
C ARG A 968 1.02 -38.79 1.96
N ARG A 969 0.07 -39.35 2.71
CA ARG A 969 -0.09 -40.80 2.84
C ARG A 969 -0.55 -41.44 1.53
N ALA A 970 -1.37 -40.74 0.75
CA ALA A 970 -1.82 -41.17 -0.56
C ALA A 970 -0.69 -41.17 -1.60
N CYS A 971 0.15 -40.12 -1.63
CA CYS A 971 1.35 -40.09 -2.47
C CYS A 971 2.31 -41.23 -2.14
N TRP A 972 2.52 -41.52 -0.86
CA TRP A 972 3.34 -42.65 -0.44
C TRP A 972 2.68 -43.99 -0.71
N ALA A 973 1.36 -44.08 -0.85
CA ALA A 973 0.67 -45.32 -1.16
C ALA A 973 0.67 -45.66 -2.68
N LEU A 974 1.12 -44.75 -3.55
CA LEU A 974 1.21 -44.98 -5.00
C LEU A 974 2.22 -46.07 -5.37
N ARG A 975 2.02 -46.69 -6.54
CA ARG A 975 2.99 -47.63 -7.09
C ARG A 975 4.24 -46.89 -7.60
N PRO A 976 5.44 -47.48 -7.49
CA PRO A 976 6.69 -46.88 -7.97
C PRO A 976 6.65 -46.37 -9.41
N GLU A 977 5.92 -47.06 -10.28
CA GLU A 977 5.75 -46.75 -11.69
C GLU A 977 4.92 -45.46 -11.92
N SER A 978 4.17 -45.02 -10.91
CA SER A 978 3.30 -43.84 -10.96
C SER A 978 3.97 -42.58 -10.37
N TYR A 979 5.23 -42.66 -9.91
CA TYR A 979 5.93 -41.51 -9.30
C TYR A 979 6.21 -40.36 -10.26
N ASP A 980 6.46 -40.61 -11.55
CA ASP A 980 6.79 -39.55 -12.52
C ASP A 980 5.65 -38.54 -12.71
N THR A 981 4.41 -39.02 -12.67
CA THR A 981 3.20 -38.17 -12.76
C THR A 981 2.89 -37.44 -11.45
N ALA A 982 3.25 -38.03 -10.30
CA ALA A 982 3.17 -37.38 -8.99
C ALA A 982 4.25 -36.29 -8.85
N LEU A 983 5.46 -36.53 -9.35
CA LEU A 983 6.59 -35.60 -9.31
C LEU A 983 6.31 -34.34 -10.14
N SER A 984 5.86 -34.50 -11.39
CA SER A 984 5.49 -33.36 -12.26
C SER A 984 4.36 -32.50 -11.67
N SER A 985 3.43 -33.12 -10.93
CA SER A 985 2.35 -32.42 -10.25
C SER A 985 2.83 -31.72 -8.96
N ALA A 986 3.66 -32.38 -8.15
CA ALA A 986 4.25 -31.80 -6.95
C ALA A 986 5.21 -30.63 -7.25
N VAL A 987 5.93 -30.67 -8.38
CA VAL A 987 6.75 -29.54 -8.88
C VAL A 987 5.89 -28.32 -9.14
N ARG A 988 4.74 -28.48 -9.82
CA ARG A 988 3.79 -27.38 -10.08
C ARG A 988 3.19 -26.81 -8.78
N LEU A 989 2.87 -27.67 -7.81
CA LEU A 989 2.20 -27.28 -6.58
C LEU A 989 3.13 -26.61 -5.56
N CYS A 990 4.41 -26.98 -5.52
CA CYS A 990 5.39 -26.36 -4.62
C CYS A 990 5.50 -24.84 -4.81
N ALA A 991 5.34 -24.31 -6.03
CA ALA A 991 5.34 -22.86 -6.29
C ALA A 991 4.25 -22.07 -5.53
N SER A 992 3.22 -22.74 -5.00
CA SER A 992 2.05 -22.12 -4.35
C SER A 992 1.74 -22.64 -2.93
N SER A 993 2.53 -23.60 -2.41
CA SER A 993 2.31 -24.16 -1.07
C SER A 993 3.62 -24.63 -0.41
N ARG A 994 3.89 -24.08 0.77
CA ARG A 994 5.05 -24.45 1.62
C ARG A 994 5.10 -25.94 1.99
N VAL A 995 3.93 -26.54 2.23
CA VAL A 995 3.81 -27.97 2.59
C VAL A 995 4.08 -28.83 1.35
N GLN A 996 3.65 -28.41 0.16
CA GLN A 996 3.91 -29.15 -1.07
C GLN A 996 5.39 -29.12 -1.47
N CYS A 997 6.14 -28.08 -1.10
CA CYS A 997 7.60 -28.10 -1.26
C CYS A 997 8.29 -29.12 -0.35
N THR A 998 7.80 -29.30 0.88
CA THR A 998 8.26 -30.36 1.78
C THR A 998 7.96 -31.74 1.19
N GLU A 999 6.75 -31.95 0.69
CA GLU A 999 6.36 -33.23 0.07
C GLU A 999 7.12 -33.51 -1.23
N LEU A 1000 7.35 -32.50 -2.07
CA LEU A 1000 8.20 -32.61 -3.26
C LEU A 1000 9.63 -33.01 -2.88
N GLY A 1001 10.19 -32.42 -1.81
CA GLY A 1001 11.49 -32.80 -1.28
C GLY A 1001 11.54 -34.27 -0.86
N HIS A 1002 10.49 -34.76 -0.19
CA HIS A 1002 10.37 -36.18 0.17
C HIS A 1002 10.17 -37.09 -1.04
N LEU A 1003 9.43 -36.66 -2.07
CA LEU A 1003 9.27 -37.41 -3.33
C LEU A 1003 10.59 -37.53 -4.09
N TYR A 1004 11.39 -36.47 -4.15
CA TYR A 1004 12.75 -36.53 -4.72
C TYR A 1004 13.66 -37.51 -3.98
N LEU A 1005 13.49 -37.67 -2.66
CA LEU A 1005 14.22 -38.66 -1.87
C LEU A 1005 13.64 -40.08 -1.99
N ALA A 1006 12.32 -40.22 -2.23
CA ALA A 1006 11.62 -41.49 -2.33
C ALA A 1006 11.75 -42.17 -3.70
N GLY A 1007 12.02 -41.39 -4.77
CA GLY A 1007 12.26 -41.85 -6.14
C GLY A 1007 13.53 -42.69 -6.32
N SER A 1008 13.54 -43.90 -5.75
CA SER A 1008 14.45 -45.04 -6.00
C SER A 1008 15.97 -44.81 -5.88
N TRP A 1009 16.53 -45.30 -4.78
CA TRP A 1009 17.89 -45.85 -4.56
C TRP A 1009 19.14 -45.08 -5.00
N ASN A 1010 19.05 -43.84 -5.48
CA ASN A 1010 20.23 -42.98 -5.64
C ASN A 1010 19.97 -41.54 -5.15
N PRO A 1011 20.10 -41.30 -3.83
CA PRO A 1011 19.97 -39.97 -3.22
C PRO A 1011 20.92 -38.92 -3.83
N GLN A 1012 22.01 -39.33 -4.48
CA GLN A 1012 22.93 -38.40 -5.16
C GLN A 1012 22.36 -37.87 -6.48
N ARG A 1013 21.43 -38.58 -7.13
CA ARG A 1013 20.85 -38.17 -8.41
C ARG A 1013 19.83 -37.03 -8.25
N PHE A 1014 19.06 -37.04 -7.16
CA PHE A 1014 17.99 -36.05 -6.92
C PHE A 1014 18.17 -35.24 -5.63
N GLY A 1015 19.28 -35.44 -4.89
CA GLY A 1015 19.55 -34.73 -3.65
C GLY A 1015 19.50 -33.21 -3.82
N THR A 1016 20.04 -32.68 -4.92
CA THR A 1016 20.03 -31.22 -5.20
C THR A 1016 18.61 -30.70 -5.38
N SER A 1017 17.76 -31.46 -6.07
CA SER A 1017 16.34 -31.13 -6.25
C SER A 1017 15.56 -31.24 -4.94
N ALA A 1018 15.86 -32.24 -4.11
CA ALA A 1018 15.30 -32.38 -2.77
C ALA A 1018 15.70 -31.21 -1.86
N ALA A 1019 16.97 -30.82 -1.88
CA ALA A 1019 17.46 -29.69 -1.10
C ALA A 1019 16.85 -28.36 -1.56
N LYS A 1020 16.69 -28.15 -2.87
CA LYS A 1020 16.00 -26.98 -3.41
C LYS A 1020 14.53 -26.94 -2.95
N ALA A 1021 13.83 -28.07 -3.01
CA ALA A 1021 12.46 -28.18 -2.55
C ALA A 1021 12.33 -27.89 -1.04
N PHE A 1022 13.20 -28.48 -0.19
CA PHE A 1022 13.19 -28.19 1.24
C PHE A 1022 13.64 -26.75 1.57
N SER A 1023 14.51 -26.12 0.77
CA SER A 1023 14.87 -24.70 0.94
C SER A 1023 13.65 -23.81 0.76
N MET A 1024 12.90 -23.99 -0.33
CA MET A 1024 11.68 -23.23 -0.61
C MET A 1024 10.61 -23.43 0.48
N GLY A 1025 10.44 -24.66 0.97
CA GLY A 1025 9.55 -24.94 2.11
C GLY A 1025 10.03 -24.26 3.41
N CYS A 1026 11.35 -24.21 3.65
CA CYS A 1026 11.91 -23.63 4.85
C CYS A 1026 11.83 -22.09 4.85
N GLU A 1027 12.10 -21.44 3.71
CA GLU A 1027 12.00 -19.99 3.51
C GLU A 1027 10.57 -19.47 3.73
N THR A 1028 9.57 -20.31 3.46
CA THR A 1028 8.15 -20.03 3.68
C THR A 1028 7.65 -20.46 5.07
N GLY A 1029 8.58 -20.84 5.97
CA GLY A 1029 8.32 -21.11 7.38
C GLY A 1029 7.82 -22.51 7.71
N ASP A 1030 7.95 -23.49 6.81
CA ASP A 1030 7.66 -24.90 7.13
C ASP A 1030 8.82 -25.50 7.96
N ALA A 1031 8.54 -25.73 9.25
CA ALA A 1031 9.48 -26.34 10.18
C ALA A 1031 9.96 -27.73 9.73
N GLN A 1032 9.11 -28.52 9.06
CA GLN A 1032 9.48 -29.84 8.58
C GLN A 1032 10.45 -29.77 7.41
N ALA A 1033 10.29 -28.78 6.53
CA ALA A 1033 11.21 -28.50 5.45
C ALA A 1033 12.59 -28.07 6.00
N CYS A 1034 12.61 -27.17 6.99
CA CYS A 1034 13.85 -26.73 7.62
C CYS A 1034 14.60 -27.87 8.30
N LEU A 1035 13.90 -28.74 9.02
CA LEU A 1035 14.50 -29.93 9.64
C LEU A 1035 15.01 -30.93 8.61
N SER A 1036 14.29 -31.11 7.49
CA SER A 1036 14.70 -32.03 6.42
C SER A 1036 15.91 -31.49 5.63
N LEU A 1037 15.97 -30.18 5.38
CA LEU A 1037 17.15 -29.52 4.81
C LEU A 1037 18.37 -29.63 5.73
N ALA A 1038 18.18 -29.46 7.04
CA ALA A 1038 19.25 -29.65 8.02
C ALA A 1038 19.79 -31.09 8.02
N ARG A 1039 18.95 -32.11 7.82
CA ARG A 1039 19.42 -33.50 7.63
C ARG A 1039 20.23 -33.67 6.35
N LEU A 1040 19.81 -33.07 5.24
CA LEU A 1040 20.59 -33.09 3.99
C LEU A 1040 21.96 -32.41 4.15
N GLN A 1041 22.03 -31.29 4.88
CA GLN A 1041 23.27 -30.60 5.22
C GLN A 1041 24.14 -31.41 6.20
N LEU A 1042 23.55 -32.18 7.10
CA LEU A 1042 24.27 -33.06 8.01
C LEU A 1042 24.92 -34.24 7.25
N GLU A 1043 24.22 -34.80 6.28
CA GLU A 1043 24.65 -35.98 5.50
C GLU A 1043 25.46 -35.63 4.24
N GLY A 1044 25.35 -34.39 3.74
CA GLY A 1044 26.00 -33.94 2.50
C GLY A 1044 25.28 -34.43 1.23
N VAL A 1045 23.98 -34.65 1.30
CA VAL A 1045 23.17 -35.17 0.19
C VAL A 1045 22.57 -34.01 -0.59
N GLY A 1046 23.05 -33.76 -1.81
CA GLY A 1046 22.53 -32.70 -2.68
C GLY A 1046 22.94 -31.27 -2.32
N VAL A 1047 23.56 -31.08 -1.15
CA VAL A 1047 24.14 -29.83 -0.66
C VAL A 1047 25.46 -30.13 0.04
N PRO A 1048 26.41 -29.18 0.06
CA PRO A 1048 27.65 -29.33 0.83
C PRO A 1048 27.36 -29.61 2.31
N LYS A 1049 28.13 -30.54 2.88
CA LYS A 1049 28.00 -30.91 4.29
C LYS A 1049 28.26 -29.70 5.19
N ASN A 1050 27.29 -29.29 6.00
CA ASN A 1050 27.38 -28.15 6.92
C ASN A 1050 26.77 -28.49 8.28
N ILE A 1051 27.56 -29.19 9.09
CA ILE A 1051 27.12 -29.77 10.36
C ILE A 1051 26.72 -28.69 11.38
N ARG A 1052 27.39 -27.54 11.36
CA ARG A 1052 27.12 -26.42 12.28
C ARG A 1052 25.75 -25.78 12.01
N VAL A 1053 25.40 -25.56 10.74
CA VAL A 1053 24.08 -25.01 10.37
C VAL A 1053 22.98 -26.01 10.69
N ALA A 1054 23.20 -27.30 10.42
CA ALA A 1054 22.26 -28.36 10.78
C ALA A 1054 21.98 -28.39 12.29
N MET A 1055 23.04 -28.35 13.11
CA MET A 1055 22.94 -28.33 14.58
C MET A 1055 22.15 -27.13 15.10
N ASN A 1056 22.48 -25.91 14.67
CA ASN A 1056 21.76 -24.70 15.07
C ASN A 1056 20.28 -24.77 14.67
N THR A 1057 19.98 -25.38 13.52
CA THR A 1057 18.61 -25.56 13.04
C THR A 1057 17.83 -26.54 13.92
N PHE A 1058 18.44 -27.68 14.29
CA PHE A 1058 17.82 -28.66 15.20
C PHE A 1058 17.61 -28.07 16.60
N GLU A 1059 18.58 -27.33 17.13
CA GLU A 1059 18.50 -26.68 18.43
C GLU A 1059 17.39 -25.62 18.47
N LYS A 1060 17.34 -24.73 17.47
CA LYS A 1060 16.28 -23.72 17.32
C LYS A 1060 14.89 -24.34 17.32
N HIS A 1061 14.67 -25.38 16.53
CA HIS A 1061 13.35 -26.02 16.43
C HIS A 1061 13.02 -26.84 17.68
N CYS A 1062 14.03 -27.40 18.36
CA CYS A 1062 13.83 -28.05 19.65
C CYS A 1062 13.36 -27.05 20.72
N GLN A 1063 13.97 -25.85 20.80
CA GLN A 1063 13.56 -24.77 21.72
C GLN A 1063 12.14 -24.25 21.43
N GLN A 1064 11.68 -24.33 20.17
CA GLN A 1064 10.31 -24.01 19.75
C GLN A 1064 9.30 -25.14 20.04
N GLY A 1065 9.68 -26.17 20.79
CA GLY A 1065 8.80 -27.28 21.16
C GLY A 1065 8.53 -28.29 20.03
N ARG A 1066 9.29 -28.26 18.92
CA ARG A 1066 9.15 -29.22 17.82
C ARG A 1066 9.96 -30.49 18.13
N TYR A 1067 9.27 -31.56 18.50
CA TYR A 1067 9.91 -32.81 18.96
C TYR A 1067 10.89 -33.43 17.96
N LEU A 1068 10.65 -33.31 16.65
CA LEU A 1068 11.52 -33.83 15.59
C LEU A 1068 12.92 -33.18 15.61
N GLY A 1069 13.01 -31.89 15.93
CA GLY A 1069 14.30 -31.19 16.09
C GLY A 1069 15.06 -31.67 17.33
N CYS A 1070 14.35 -31.91 18.44
CA CYS A 1070 14.96 -32.49 19.64
C CYS A 1070 15.44 -33.92 19.41
N GLU A 1071 14.74 -34.71 18.60
CA GLU A 1071 15.12 -36.09 18.25
C GLU A 1071 16.42 -36.12 17.44
N ASP A 1072 16.53 -35.28 16.40
CA ASP A 1072 17.74 -35.17 15.59
C ASP A 1072 18.95 -34.69 16.41
N LEU A 1073 18.75 -33.72 17.31
CA LEU A 1073 19.78 -33.25 18.23
C LEU A 1073 20.22 -34.34 19.23
N ALA A 1074 19.26 -35.09 19.78
CA ALA A 1074 19.55 -36.22 20.67
C ALA A 1074 20.36 -37.31 19.94
N ARG A 1075 20.10 -37.55 18.66
CA ARG A 1075 20.87 -38.47 17.81
C ARG A 1075 22.29 -37.97 17.57
N MET A 1076 22.49 -36.68 17.32
CA MET A 1076 23.84 -36.09 17.18
C MET A 1076 24.68 -36.28 18.45
N HIS A 1077 24.11 -36.02 19.63
CA HIS A 1077 24.78 -36.27 20.91
C HIS A 1077 25.02 -37.76 21.20
N ALA A 1078 24.13 -38.66 20.80
CA ALA A 1078 24.30 -40.10 21.02
C ALA A 1078 25.40 -40.72 20.15
N THR A 1079 25.46 -40.28 18.89
CA THR A 1079 26.39 -40.81 17.87
C THR A 1079 27.73 -40.09 17.86
N GLY A 1080 27.81 -38.87 18.41
CA GLY A 1080 28.98 -38.01 18.31
C GLY A 1080 29.13 -37.36 16.91
N LEU A 1081 28.03 -37.27 16.16
CA LEU A 1081 28.04 -36.70 14.82
C LEU A 1081 27.99 -35.17 14.90
N GLY A 1082 29.11 -34.49 14.66
CA GLY A 1082 29.20 -33.02 14.71
C GLY A 1082 29.41 -32.40 16.09
N VAL A 1083 29.23 -33.20 17.14
CA VAL A 1083 29.39 -32.80 18.54
C VAL A 1083 30.09 -33.92 19.31
N PRO A 1084 30.80 -33.62 20.41
CA PRO A 1084 31.29 -34.66 21.30
C PRO A 1084 30.15 -35.56 21.77
N LYS A 1085 30.39 -36.87 21.74
CA LYS A 1085 29.42 -37.88 22.20
C LYS A 1085 29.02 -37.59 23.65
N ASN A 1086 27.75 -37.27 23.86
CA ASN A 1086 27.19 -36.92 25.17
C ASN A 1086 25.88 -37.68 25.39
N LEU A 1087 26.00 -38.90 25.91
CA LEU A 1087 24.86 -39.78 26.19
C LEU A 1087 23.94 -39.25 27.30
N ALA A 1088 24.44 -38.37 28.18
CA ALA A 1088 23.63 -37.76 29.23
C ALA A 1088 22.66 -36.72 28.63
N GLU A 1089 23.16 -35.88 27.74
CA GLU A 1089 22.37 -34.85 27.06
C GLU A 1089 21.36 -35.45 26.08
N SER A 1090 21.76 -36.47 25.32
CA SER A 1090 20.85 -37.25 24.49
C SER A 1090 19.67 -37.83 25.30
N ARG A 1091 19.96 -38.39 26.48
CA ARG A 1091 18.94 -38.92 27.40
C ARG A 1091 18.08 -37.82 28.06
N ARG A 1092 18.61 -36.62 28.24
CA ARG A 1092 17.85 -35.46 28.75
C ARG A 1092 16.81 -35.03 27.71
N LEU A 1093 17.24 -34.78 26.48
CA LEU A 1093 16.39 -34.41 25.34
C LEU A 1093 15.32 -35.47 25.08
N MET A 1094 15.69 -36.76 25.10
CA MET A 1094 14.73 -37.85 24.86
C MET A 1094 13.66 -37.95 25.97
N ARG A 1095 14.02 -37.69 27.23
CA ARG A 1095 13.04 -37.64 28.34
C ARG A 1095 12.07 -36.47 28.21
N GLU A 1096 12.53 -35.35 27.68
CA GLU A 1096 11.73 -34.15 27.42
C GLU A 1096 10.68 -34.41 26.34
N ILE A 1097 11.08 -35.04 25.22
CA ILE A 1097 10.18 -35.47 24.15
C ILE A 1097 9.05 -36.35 24.71
N CYS A 1098 9.38 -37.36 25.54
CA CYS A 1098 8.38 -38.29 26.06
C CYS A 1098 7.39 -37.67 27.08
N LYS A 1099 7.62 -36.43 27.58
CA LYS A 1099 6.67 -35.70 28.44
C LYS A 1099 5.57 -34.97 27.65
N THR A 1100 5.77 -34.71 26.36
CA THR A 1100 4.85 -33.93 25.51
C THR A 1100 3.63 -34.69 24.99
N GLY A 1101 3.41 -35.94 25.42
CA GLY A 1101 2.21 -36.73 25.08
C GLY A 1101 2.30 -37.54 23.78
N VAL A 1102 3.45 -37.56 23.08
CA VAL A 1102 3.69 -38.45 21.92
C VAL A 1102 4.00 -39.88 22.42
N SER A 1103 2.96 -40.55 22.92
CA SER A 1103 3.04 -41.79 23.71
C SER A 1103 3.53 -43.04 22.95
N ARG A 1104 3.53 -43.03 21.60
CA ARG A 1104 3.71 -44.23 20.75
C ARG A 1104 5.02 -44.30 19.94
N SER A 1105 6.02 -43.46 20.21
CA SER A 1105 7.32 -43.61 19.51
C SER A 1105 8.11 -44.82 20.06
N PRO A 1106 8.63 -45.73 19.21
CA PRO A 1106 9.47 -46.87 19.62
C PRO A 1106 10.68 -46.46 20.49
N HIS A 1107 11.15 -45.22 20.34
CA HIS A 1107 12.26 -44.67 21.11
C HIS A 1107 11.87 -44.31 22.56
N CYS A 1108 10.61 -43.90 22.82
CA CYS A 1108 10.12 -43.69 24.17
C CYS A 1108 9.93 -45.02 24.92
N GLU A 1109 9.58 -46.10 24.21
CA GLU A 1109 9.59 -47.46 24.77
C GLU A 1109 11.00 -47.92 25.11
N PHE A 1110 11.99 -47.68 24.23
CA PHE A 1110 13.39 -48.00 24.50
C PHE A 1110 13.95 -47.26 25.73
N VAL A 1111 13.66 -45.96 25.88
CA VAL A 1111 14.08 -45.17 27.06
C VAL A 1111 13.36 -45.63 28.34
N ARG A 1112 12.07 -45.99 28.26
CA ARG A 1112 11.35 -46.59 29.39
C ARG A 1112 11.95 -47.94 29.77
N HIS A 1113 12.36 -48.74 28.80
CA HIS A 1113 12.99 -50.05 29.00
C HIS A 1113 14.41 -49.92 29.60
N GLN A 1114 15.21 -48.95 29.15
CA GLN A 1114 16.52 -48.66 29.77
C GLN A 1114 16.39 -48.11 31.18
N ALA A 1115 15.48 -47.16 31.44
CA ALA A 1115 15.23 -46.66 32.79
C ALA A 1115 14.74 -47.77 33.74
N ARG A 1116 13.97 -48.74 33.23
CA ARG A 1116 13.58 -49.94 33.98
C ARG A 1116 14.78 -50.85 34.25
N ASN A 1117 15.67 -51.05 33.28
CA ASN A 1117 16.89 -51.85 33.45
C ASN A 1117 17.94 -51.19 34.36
N GLU A 1118 18.09 -49.87 34.34
CA GLU A 1118 18.97 -49.14 35.26
C GLU A 1118 18.46 -49.23 36.71
N ARG A 1119 17.13 -49.11 36.93
CA ARG A 1119 16.50 -49.33 38.25
C ARG A 1119 16.66 -50.77 38.75
N LEU A 1120 16.58 -51.76 37.86
CA LEU A 1120 16.82 -53.16 38.18
C LEU A 1120 18.31 -53.49 38.39
N GLY A 1121 19.20 -52.73 37.75
CA GLY A 1121 20.65 -52.84 37.92
C GLY A 1121 21.17 -52.22 39.21
N THR A 1122 20.55 -51.14 39.69
CA THR A 1122 20.83 -50.57 41.02
C THR A 1122 20.26 -51.45 42.14
N ALA A 1123 19.08 -52.05 41.96
CA ALA A 1123 18.50 -53.01 42.92
C ALA A 1123 19.21 -54.38 42.96
N ARG A 1124 20.20 -54.63 42.08
CA ARG A 1124 21.10 -55.79 42.13
C ARG A 1124 22.49 -55.44 42.68
N ARG A 1125 22.76 -54.16 42.93
CA ARG A 1125 24.02 -53.64 43.48
C ARG A 1125 23.87 -53.07 44.89
N GLU A 1126 22.67 -52.66 45.28
CA GLU A 1126 22.19 -52.62 46.67
C GLU A 1126 21.77 -54.02 47.12
#